data_AF-A0A3G9GB05-F1
#
_entry.id   AF-A0A3G9GB05-F1
#
_cell.length_a   1.000
_cell.length_b   1.000
_cell.length_c   1.000
_cell.angle_alpha   90.00
_cell.angle_beta   90.00
_cell.angle_gamma   90.00
#
_symmetry.space_group_name_H-M   'P 1'
#
loop_
_entity.id
_entity.type
_entity.pdbx_description
1 polymer ?
#
loop_
_entity_poly.entity_id
_entity_poly.type
_entity_poly.pdbx_seq_one_letter_code
_entity_poly.pdbx_strand_id
1 'polypeptide(L)'
;MRISRRAFAALTGSSLAAAASAAHAKGLSALDANGHVIRLPAPDTPGFHYQRLSEGVQFYLNGVTKTVLFYGPATVRVNAHLGKNHWTHKNIVILGHPKSVAFQIEDGKTKLRLKSAALSIEIDKASGALSFLAADGRLYTRERATSPQAIRPVSLQDAPSYEVENSFTLKPGEGIYGFGYVNEAMLNRRGQNLLLVQTNTGIIIPVMVSSEGYGILWDTYSKMRFSDGADGATLWAESAPGGVDYYFMGGGSADKVIAAYRTLTGAAPMYPKQAFGLFMSKERYKTQQRLVEVAETFRKEGFPLDYIVQDWQYWGSDKDGSWSGMIWDKERFPDPDGMIRKIHDLHLKLMISIWPSIGNDTALAKELDSYGLRFKPLHWISKKARIYDAFSAKGRQIYFKYIKHGLLDKGVDALWMDGTEVEVGTACWNPAEVEADIKSLGVNAMGDFTRYLNPYTLMTTQGTYDGQRATSNKRVLTLTRSAWAGAQRTAATSWSGDIFSNWKSLAEQISGGLNVTITGNPYWTQDTGGFFVTEFPGGEKNPAYRELFARWFQFAVFNPLMRVHGTSIEREPYIFKTLDPTVYAALLEAVHLRYRLLPYIYSLSWQVTASHYTLMRALPMDFPHDPKVYDINDTFMFGPACLVQPVTRAMYNLQDPPATTIPASALRTPDGRPGLAGQYFEGENFETPKGKVIDAKLDHTWPGPPLAEAPGGLSGLNSFSARWEGQIIIPEDGTFELGLEGDDGYRLFIDGKLLVEDWANGAARYKGAKLTLKQGQAVAVRIEYYQATGGRSLRLAWRTPADLRALAESRKVRDLTMRTYLPASTGWFDFWSGEKVAGGQSVTRETPLNVFPFYIREGSILPLGPVMQYATEQPDAPYEVRIYAGADATFTLYEDDNETYDYEKGAYSTYALNWSHATQSLSIGARKGRFPGMVQKRELRLVLIDGQNPPRTRSHFYDGQKAVLSFKG
;
A
#
# COMPACT_ATOMS: atom_id res chain seq x y z
N MET A 1 52.44 39.00 -35.90
CA MET A 1 52.96 39.50 -37.19
C MET A 1 51.78 39.74 -38.12
N ARG A 2 51.80 40.86 -38.87
CA ARG A 2 50.69 41.50 -39.61
C ARG A 2 50.09 40.65 -40.75
N ILE A 3 48.87 41.02 -41.19
CA ILE A 3 48.42 41.38 -42.57
C ILE A 3 46.89 41.10 -42.69
N SER A 4 46.01 42.11 -42.54
CA SER A 4 45.34 42.98 -43.56
C SER A 4 44.14 42.32 -44.29
N ARG A 5 42.89 42.74 -44.05
CA ARG A 5 42.14 43.85 -44.69
C ARG A 5 42.18 43.87 -46.23
N ARG A 6 41.05 43.55 -46.87
CA ARG A 6 40.47 44.33 -47.97
C ARG A 6 38.94 44.25 -47.91
N ALA A 7 38.33 45.36 -48.25
CA ALA A 7 36.93 45.71 -48.07
C ALA A 7 36.36 46.25 -49.40
N PHE A 8 35.03 46.40 -49.40
CA PHE A 8 34.19 47.32 -50.18
C PHE A 8 33.43 46.83 -51.43
N ALA A 9 32.10 46.82 -51.24
CA ALA A 9 31.00 47.34 -52.07
C ALA A 9 30.66 46.64 -53.41
N ALA A 10 29.41 46.41 -53.79
CA ALA A 10 28.14 47.06 -53.46
C ALA A 10 26.96 46.11 -53.76
N LEU A 11 25.86 46.19 -53.00
CA LEU A 11 24.54 46.63 -53.48
C LEU A 11 23.47 46.46 -52.39
N THR A 12 22.91 47.61 -52.07
CA THR A 12 21.84 47.94 -51.13
C THR A 12 20.49 47.33 -51.50
N GLY A 13 19.73 46.91 -50.48
CA GLY A 13 18.28 46.79 -50.55
C GLY A 13 17.74 45.64 -49.71
N SER A 14 16.84 45.98 -48.77
CA SER A 14 16.02 45.06 -47.93
C SER A 14 16.55 44.76 -46.52
N SER A 15 16.71 45.80 -45.70
CA SER A 15 16.79 45.65 -44.24
C SER A 15 15.83 46.62 -43.57
N LEU A 16 14.59 46.19 -43.33
CA LEU A 16 13.62 46.79 -42.38
C LEU A 16 12.30 45.99 -42.36
N ALA A 17 12.36 44.68 -42.07
CA ALA A 17 11.16 43.88 -41.75
C ALA A 17 11.49 42.52 -41.08
N ALA A 18 12.36 42.47 -40.07
CA ALA A 18 12.53 41.26 -39.25
C ALA A 18 13.30 41.54 -37.94
N ALA A 19 12.96 42.61 -37.22
CA ALA A 19 13.50 42.85 -35.89
C ALA A 19 12.56 43.77 -35.10
N ALA A 20 11.36 43.30 -34.81
CA ALA A 20 10.48 43.93 -33.84
C ALA A 20 9.59 42.90 -33.16
N SER A 21 9.59 42.94 -31.83
CA SER A 21 8.73 42.26 -30.85
C SER A 21 8.91 40.76 -30.61
N ALA A 22 10.04 40.37 -30.02
CA ALA A 22 10.05 39.37 -28.94
C ALA A 22 10.25 40.06 -27.58
N ALA A 23 9.50 41.14 -27.33
CA ALA A 23 9.28 41.62 -25.98
C ALA A 23 8.16 40.76 -25.40
N HIS A 24 8.50 39.76 -24.59
CA HIS A 24 7.50 39.05 -23.78
C HIS A 24 6.89 40.09 -22.82
N ALA A 25 5.71 40.60 -23.16
CA ALA A 25 4.88 41.28 -22.18
C ALA A 25 4.74 40.35 -20.97
N LYS A 26 4.89 40.87 -19.73
CA LYS A 26 4.54 40.14 -18.51
C LYS A 26 3.08 39.71 -18.67
N GLY A 27 2.84 38.45 -19.05
CA GLY A 27 1.49 37.94 -19.22
C GLY A 27 0.78 37.86 -17.87
N LEU A 28 -0.54 37.83 -17.92
CA LEU A 28 -1.38 37.73 -16.72
C LEU A 28 -1.13 36.38 -16.02
N SER A 29 -1.01 36.42 -14.68
CA SER A 29 -1.02 35.23 -13.83
C SER A 29 -2.40 35.11 -13.18
N ALA A 30 -2.95 33.89 -13.19
CA ALA A 30 -4.18 33.57 -12.48
C ALA A 30 -3.93 32.97 -11.08
N LEU A 31 -2.71 33.08 -10.56
CA LEU A 31 -2.35 32.57 -9.23
C LEU A 31 -2.12 33.70 -8.23
N ASP A 32 -2.63 33.54 -7.01
CA ASP A 32 -2.26 34.38 -5.87
C ASP A 32 -0.88 34.00 -5.28
N ALA A 33 -0.47 34.68 -4.21
CA ALA A 33 0.80 34.44 -3.53
C ALA A 33 0.91 33.05 -2.86
N ASN A 34 -0.22 32.38 -2.63
CA ASN A 34 -0.28 31.03 -2.08
C ASN A 34 -0.39 29.94 -3.17
N GLY A 35 -0.43 30.34 -4.45
CA GLY A 35 -0.59 29.43 -5.58
C GLY A 35 -2.03 28.97 -5.81
N HIS A 36 -3.02 29.69 -5.26
CA HIS A 36 -4.43 29.43 -5.51
C HIS A 36 -4.88 30.13 -6.78
N VAL A 37 -5.74 29.47 -7.54
CA VAL A 37 -6.33 30.05 -8.75
C VAL A 37 -7.35 31.12 -8.33
N ILE A 38 -7.19 32.32 -8.92
CA ILE A 38 -8.07 33.47 -8.72
C ILE A 38 -8.82 33.81 -10.01
N ARG A 39 -10.02 34.37 -9.87
CA ARG A 39 -10.78 34.92 -11.00
C ARG A 39 -10.18 36.26 -11.42
N LEU A 40 -9.76 36.33 -12.69
CA LEU A 40 -9.40 37.60 -13.34
C LEU A 40 -10.67 38.39 -13.73
N PRO A 41 -10.57 39.71 -13.91
CA PRO A 41 -11.68 40.52 -14.43
C PRO A 41 -12.14 40.00 -15.79
N ALA A 42 -13.45 39.87 -15.99
CA ALA A 42 -14.04 39.36 -17.23
C ALA A 42 -15.23 40.24 -17.65
N PRO A 43 -15.58 40.29 -18.95
CA PRO A 43 -16.80 40.97 -19.39
C PRO A 43 -18.05 40.35 -18.74
N ASP A 44 -19.02 41.17 -18.34
CA ASP A 44 -20.32 40.73 -17.80
C ASP A 44 -21.30 40.26 -18.90
N THR A 45 -20.80 39.99 -20.12
CA THR A 45 -21.62 39.54 -21.24
C THR A 45 -21.88 38.03 -21.18
N PRO A 46 -23.10 37.56 -21.51
CA PRO A 46 -23.38 36.13 -21.64
C PRO A 46 -22.56 35.49 -22.75
N GLY A 47 -21.95 34.32 -22.48
CA GLY A 47 -21.23 33.53 -23.48
C GLY A 47 -19.85 33.04 -23.02
N PHE A 48 -19.15 32.37 -23.93
CA PHE A 48 -17.79 31.90 -23.70
C PHE A 48 -16.78 33.04 -23.89
N HIS A 49 -16.04 33.35 -22.83
CA HIS A 49 -14.98 34.36 -22.85
C HIS A 49 -13.70 33.77 -22.30
N TYR A 50 -12.53 34.04 -22.90
CA TYR A 50 -11.24 33.57 -22.39
C TYR A 50 -10.18 34.67 -22.39
N GLN A 51 -9.20 34.49 -21.53
CA GLN A 51 -8.00 35.31 -21.42
C GLN A 51 -6.76 34.43 -21.52
N ARG A 52 -5.79 34.88 -22.32
CA ARG A 52 -4.48 34.25 -22.39
C ARG A 52 -3.68 34.62 -21.14
N LEU A 53 -3.16 33.60 -20.47
CA LEU A 53 -2.22 33.71 -19.36
C LEU A 53 -0.81 33.42 -19.86
N SER A 54 0.19 33.74 -19.03
CA SER A 54 1.59 33.38 -19.31
C SER A 54 1.76 31.86 -19.46
N GLU A 55 1.11 31.08 -18.59
CA GLU A 55 1.26 29.62 -18.53
C GLU A 55 0.01 28.85 -18.99
N GLY A 56 -0.97 29.51 -19.61
CA GLY A 56 -2.19 28.84 -20.06
C GLY A 56 -3.35 29.77 -20.40
N VAL A 57 -4.57 29.38 -20.02
CA VAL A 57 -5.81 30.15 -20.30
C VAL A 57 -6.76 30.08 -19.11
N GLN A 58 -7.45 31.19 -18.84
CA GLN A 58 -8.65 31.23 -18.00
C GLN A 58 -9.85 31.58 -18.86
N PHE A 59 -10.97 30.89 -18.66
CA PHE A 59 -12.21 31.15 -19.38
C PHE A 59 -13.44 31.13 -18.47
N TYR A 60 -14.53 31.71 -18.97
CA TYR A 60 -15.78 31.88 -18.25
C TYR A 60 -16.92 31.39 -19.11
N LEU A 61 -17.82 30.63 -18.50
CA LEU A 61 -19.04 30.14 -19.13
C LEU A 61 -20.09 29.87 -18.06
N ASN A 62 -21.29 30.43 -18.22
CA ASN A 62 -22.46 30.18 -17.37
C ASN A 62 -22.17 30.34 -15.85
N GLY A 63 -21.42 31.38 -15.48
CA GLY A 63 -21.09 31.67 -14.07
C GLY A 63 -19.91 30.86 -13.50
N VAL A 64 -19.34 29.92 -14.26
CA VAL A 64 -18.15 29.16 -13.86
C VAL A 64 -16.90 29.76 -14.49
N THR A 65 -15.88 30.00 -13.66
CA THR A 65 -14.51 30.32 -14.10
C THR A 65 -13.70 29.04 -14.14
N LYS A 66 -13.05 28.74 -15.27
CA LYS A 66 -12.18 27.56 -15.42
C LYS A 66 -10.81 27.98 -15.94
N THR A 67 -9.76 27.45 -15.33
CA THR A 67 -8.36 27.78 -15.62
C THR A 67 -7.60 26.52 -15.98
N VAL A 68 -6.80 26.57 -17.04
CA VAL A 68 -5.87 25.53 -17.46
C VAL A 68 -4.46 26.11 -17.43
N LEU A 69 -3.58 25.58 -16.59
CA LEU A 69 -2.18 26.02 -16.44
C LEU A 69 -1.21 24.89 -16.72
N PHE A 70 -0.20 25.12 -17.54
CA PHE A 70 0.87 24.16 -17.80
C PHE A 70 1.85 24.07 -16.62
N TYR A 71 2.03 22.85 -16.11
CA TYR A 71 3.06 22.47 -15.13
C TYR A 71 4.17 21.64 -15.77
N GLY A 72 4.01 21.29 -17.04
CA GLY A 72 4.99 20.65 -17.90
C GLY A 72 4.41 20.47 -19.31
N PRO A 73 5.21 20.04 -20.30
CA PRO A 73 4.73 19.90 -21.68
C PRO A 73 3.49 19.00 -21.83
N ALA A 74 3.34 17.99 -20.97
CA ALA A 74 2.21 17.05 -20.96
C ALA A 74 1.42 17.07 -19.64
N THR A 75 1.63 18.08 -18.79
CA THR A 75 1.02 18.15 -17.45
C THR A 75 0.36 19.49 -17.26
N VAL A 76 -0.92 19.49 -16.91
CA VAL A 76 -1.69 20.71 -16.67
C VAL A 76 -2.48 20.62 -15.37
N ARG A 77 -2.60 21.74 -14.68
CA ARG A 77 -3.59 21.96 -13.62
C ARG A 77 -4.86 22.48 -14.26
N VAL A 78 -5.99 21.91 -13.87
CA VAL A 78 -7.33 22.37 -14.23
C VAL A 78 -8.06 22.74 -12.96
N ASN A 79 -8.52 23.98 -12.88
CA ASN A 79 -9.32 24.46 -11.76
C ASN A 79 -10.63 25.07 -12.26
N ALA A 80 -11.78 24.72 -11.66
CA ALA A 80 -13.07 25.33 -11.96
C ALA A 80 -13.78 25.76 -10.67
N HIS A 81 -14.27 27.00 -10.62
CA HIS A 81 -14.86 27.60 -9.42
C HIS A 81 -15.89 28.71 -9.75
N LEU A 82 -16.66 29.13 -8.76
CA LEU A 82 -17.72 30.16 -8.89
C LEU A 82 -17.21 31.59 -8.62
N GLY A 83 -15.94 31.85 -8.93
CA GLY A 83 -15.32 33.17 -8.82
C GLY A 83 -14.68 33.51 -7.47
N LYS A 84 -14.88 32.70 -6.43
CA LYS A 84 -14.14 32.80 -5.15
C LYS A 84 -13.28 31.56 -4.92
N ASN A 85 -12.19 31.75 -4.20
CA ASN A 85 -11.36 30.67 -3.67
C ASN A 85 -11.35 30.82 -2.13
N HIS A 86 -11.60 29.73 -1.42
CA HIS A 86 -11.74 29.70 0.03
C HIS A 86 -10.56 29.03 0.74
N TRP A 87 -9.48 28.69 0.01
CA TRP A 87 -8.23 28.28 0.61
C TRP A 87 -7.52 29.48 1.27
N THR A 88 -6.94 29.23 2.45
CA THR A 88 -6.21 30.22 3.23
C THR A 88 -4.74 29.85 3.44
N HIS A 89 -4.39 28.58 3.17
CA HIS A 89 -3.04 28.03 3.32
C HIS A 89 -2.54 27.50 1.98
N LYS A 90 -1.23 27.58 1.77
CA LYS A 90 -0.56 26.98 0.60
C LYS A 90 -0.90 25.50 0.44
N ASN A 91 -0.86 25.04 -0.80
CA ASN A 91 -1.01 23.62 -1.10
C ASN A 91 0.05 22.78 -0.36
N ILE A 92 -0.37 21.69 0.29
CA ILE A 92 0.52 20.80 1.08
C ILE A 92 1.06 19.61 0.26
N VAL A 93 0.46 19.33 -0.90
CA VAL A 93 0.80 18.22 -1.80
C VAL A 93 1.69 18.71 -2.94
N ILE A 94 1.29 19.79 -3.61
CA ILE A 94 1.91 20.33 -4.83
C ILE A 94 3.03 21.30 -4.45
N LEU A 95 4.26 20.87 -4.70
CA LEU A 95 5.48 21.69 -4.56
C LEU A 95 5.89 22.32 -5.89
N GLY A 96 5.42 21.76 -7.00
CA GLY A 96 5.67 22.29 -8.34
C GLY A 96 5.02 23.66 -8.56
N HIS A 97 5.57 24.40 -9.51
CA HIS A 97 5.01 25.66 -10.00
C HIS A 97 4.69 25.54 -11.49
N PRO A 98 3.76 26.36 -12.03
CA PRO A 98 3.56 26.45 -13.47
C PRO A 98 4.88 26.64 -14.20
N LYS A 99 5.03 25.96 -15.32
CA LYS A 99 6.26 26.00 -16.14
C LYS A 99 6.00 26.85 -17.37
N SER A 100 7.02 27.58 -17.80
CA SER A 100 7.01 28.23 -19.11
C SER A 100 7.04 27.14 -20.19
N VAL A 101 5.87 26.82 -20.73
CA VAL A 101 5.67 25.89 -21.83
C VAL A 101 5.32 26.71 -23.06
N ALA A 102 6.00 26.47 -24.19
CA ALA A 102 5.58 27.05 -25.45
C ALA A 102 4.26 26.39 -25.90
N PHE A 103 3.19 27.19 -26.04
CA PHE A 103 1.90 26.72 -26.53
C PHE A 103 1.21 27.73 -27.44
N GLN A 104 0.49 27.21 -28.43
CA GLN A 104 -0.36 27.95 -29.35
C GLN A 104 -1.82 27.92 -28.89
N ILE A 105 -2.56 28.98 -29.20
CA ILE A 105 -4.02 29.03 -29.05
C ILE A 105 -4.63 29.10 -30.45
N GLU A 106 -5.51 28.16 -30.76
CA GLU A 106 -6.33 28.18 -31.98
C GLU A 106 -7.78 28.43 -31.58
N ASP A 107 -8.33 29.57 -32.00
CA ASP A 107 -9.68 30.00 -31.65
C ASP A 107 -10.67 29.67 -32.77
N GLY A 108 -11.38 28.55 -32.62
CA GLY A 108 -12.38 28.07 -33.57
C GLY A 108 -13.81 28.49 -33.23
N LYS A 109 -14.76 28.19 -34.13
CA LYS A 109 -16.19 28.53 -33.93
C LYS A 109 -16.80 27.86 -32.70
N THR A 110 -16.54 26.56 -32.53
CA THR A 110 -17.14 25.74 -31.45
C THR A 110 -16.16 25.36 -30.35
N LYS A 111 -14.85 25.51 -30.59
CA LYS A 111 -13.79 25.07 -29.68
C LYS A 111 -12.65 26.08 -29.60
N LEU A 112 -12.02 26.16 -28.43
CA LEU A 112 -10.70 26.76 -28.24
C LEU A 112 -9.68 25.65 -28.06
N ARG A 113 -8.57 25.64 -28.81
CA ARG A 113 -7.52 24.62 -28.68
C ARG A 113 -6.23 25.20 -28.15
N LEU A 114 -5.67 24.57 -27.13
CA LEU A 114 -4.34 24.82 -26.58
C LEU A 114 -3.40 23.72 -27.05
N LYS A 115 -2.30 24.08 -27.73
CA LYS A 115 -1.37 23.08 -28.28
C LYS A 115 0.05 23.32 -27.80
N SER A 116 0.57 22.40 -27.00
CA SER A 116 2.00 22.30 -26.64
C SER A 116 2.71 21.29 -27.56
N ALA A 117 4.00 21.06 -27.32
CA ALA A 117 4.76 20.01 -28.02
C ALA A 117 4.30 18.57 -27.70
N ALA A 118 3.64 18.35 -26.55
CA ALA A 118 3.31 17.00 -26.07
C ALA A 118 1.81 16.78 -25.79
N LEU A 119 1.02 17.85 -25.70
CA LEU A 119 -0.39 17.81 -25.31
C LEU A 119 -1.20 18.81 -26.13
N SER A 120 -2.36 18.38 -26.59
CA SER A 120 -3.40 19.24 -27.15
C SER A 120 -4.63 19.18 -26.24
N ILE A 121 -5.15 20.34 -25.85
CA ILE A 121 -6.34 20.46 -25.02
C ILE A 121 -7.39 21.21 -25.82
N GLU A 122 -8.54 20.59 -26.03
CA GLU A 122 -9.69 21.22 -26.67
C GLU A 122 -10.73 21.60 -25.62
N ILE A 123 -11.13 22.86 -25.62
CA ILE A 123 -12.19 23.42 -24.77
C ILE A 123 -13.44 23.57 -25.62
N ASP A 124 -14.51 22.86 -25.29
CA ASP A 124 -15.81 23.06 -25.92
C ASP A 124 -16.43 24.39 -25.44
N LYS A 125 -16.82 25.26 -26.38
CA LYS A 125 -17.34 26.60 -26.03
C LYS A 125 -18.78 26.59 -25.54
N ALA A 126 -19.55 25.52 -25.79
CA ALA A 126 -20.95 25.42 -25.39
C ALA A 126 -21.08 24.85 -23.97
N SER A 127 -20.21 23.91 -23.58
CA SER A 127 -20.25 23.26 -22.26
C SER A 127 -19.07 23.57 -21.34
N GLY A 128 -17.95 24.04 -21.88
CA GLY A 128 -16.71 24.23 -21.11
C GLY A 128 -15.94 22.93 -20.82
N ALA A 129 -16.38 21.79 -21.38
CA ALA A 129 -15.72 20.50 -21.21
C ALA A 129 -14.36 20.47 -21.92
N LEU A 130 -13.37 19.88 -21.26
CA LEU A 130 -12.01 19.69 -21.77
C LEU A 130 -11.83 18.31 -22.38
N SER A 131 -11.21 18.23 -23.56
CA SER A 131 -10.67 16.98 -24.13
C SER A 131 -9.15 17.04 -24.12
N PHE A 132 -8.50 15.99 -23.60
CA PHE A 132 -7.05 15.86 -23.53
C PHE A 132 -6.55 14.90 -24.60
N LEU A 133 -5.70 15.37 -25.50
CA LEU A 133 -5.17 14.58 -26.61
C LEU A 133 -3.64 14.58 -26.58
N ALA A 134 -3.04 13.45 -26.92
CA ALA A 134 -1.61 13.38 -27.20
C ALA A 134 -1.24 14.26 -28.40
N ALA A 135 0.06 14.53 -28.57
CA ALA A 135 0.57 15.34 -29.67
C ALA A 135 0.21 14.80 -31.07
N ASP A 136 0.00 13.49 -31.19
CA ASP A 136 -0.43 12.80 -32.42
C ASP A 136 -1.95 12.88 -32.67
N GLY A 137 -2.72 13.53 -31.77
CA GLY A 137 -4.17 13.65 -31.85
C GLY A 137 -4.95 12.48 -31.23
N ARG A 138 -4.29 11.48 -30.66
CA ARG A 138 -4.98 10.40 -29.92
C ARG A 138 -5.61 10.96 -28.64
N LEU A 139 -6.92 10.77 -28.49
CA LEU A 139 -7.64 11.12 -27.27
C LEU A 139 -7.14 10.26 -26.09
N TYR A 140 -6.74 10.90 -24.99
CA TYR A 140 -6.55 10.24 -23.70
C TYR A 140 -7.92 10.04 -23.04
N THR A 141 -8.52 11.15 -22.62
CA THR A 141 -9.85 11.22 -22.02
C THR A 141 -10.45 12.59 -22.29
N ARG A 142 -11.73 12.77 -21.96
CA ARG A 142 -12.41 14.06 -21.93
C ARG A 142 -13.34 14.13 -20.74
N GLU A 143 -13.57 15.34 -20.27
CA GLU A 143 -14.66 15.61 -19.35
C GLU A 143 -16.01 15.32 -20.01
N ARG A 144 -17.01 14.97 -19.21
CA ARG A 144 -18.36 14.69 -19.70
C ARG A 144 -18.96 15.95 -20.34
N ALA A 145 -19.33 15.88 -21.61
CA ALA A 145 -19.73 17.06 -22.37
C ALA A 145 -21.02 17.73 -21.87
N THR A 146 -21.98 16.97 -21.33
CA THR A 146 -23.26 17.48 -20.86
C THR A 146 -23.20 18.11 -19.47
N SER A 147 -22.28 17.63 -18.63
CA SER A 147 -22.11 18.07 -17.25
C SER A 147 -20.67 17.76 -16.80
N PRO A 148 -19.68 18.56 -17.23
CA PRO A 148 -18.28 18.27 -16.95
C PRO A 148 -17.95 18.36 -15.45
N GLN A 149 -18.60 19.30 -14.76
CA GLN A 149 -18.49 19.48 -13.33
C GLN A 149 -19.81 19.92 -12.68
N ALA A 150 -19.96 19.61 -11.40
CA ALA A 150 -20.94 20.24 -10.50
C ALA A 150 -20.19 20.95 -9.38
N ILE A 151 -20.57 22.21 -9.09
CA ILE A 151 -19.94 23.02 -8.03
C ILE A 151 -21.07 23.67 -7.23
N ARG A 152 -21.24 23.26 -5.98
CA ARG A 152 -22.28 23.77 -5.09
C ARG A 152 -21.64 24.50 -3.90
N PRO A 153 -21.95 25.79 -3.67
CA PRO A 153 -21.55 26.45 -2.43
C PRO A 153 -22.11 25.71 -1.22
N VAL A 154 -21.26 25.45 -0.24
CA VAL A 154 -21.64 24.85 1.04
C VAL A 154 -20.97 25.61 2.19
N SER A 155 -21.56 25.53 3.38
CA SER A 155 -20.93 25.98 4.62
C SER A 155 -20.77 24.76 5.53
N LEU A 156 -19.53 24.45 5.90
CA LEU A 156 -19.20 23.29 6.72
C LEU A 156 -18.46 23.80 7.96
N GLN A 157 -19.03 23.59 9.16
CA GLN A 157 -18.52 24.13 10.42
C GLN A 157 -18.25 25.66 10.33
N ASP A 158 -19.24 26.40 9.82
CA ASP A 158 -19.20 27.86 9.59
C ASP A 158 -18.11 28.37 8.62
N ALA A 159 -17.41 27.46 7.93
CA ALA A 159 -16.43 27.82 6.90
C ALA A 159 -17.00 27.63 5.49
N PRO A 160 -16.94 28.66 4.61
CA PRO A 160 -17.39 28.53 3.24
C PRO A 160 -16.49 27.58 2.44
N SER A 161 -17.11 26.74 1.63
CA SER A 161 -16.45 25.78 0.74
C SER A 161 -17.32 25.49 -0.48
N TYR A 162 -16.87 24.56 -1.32
CA TYR A 162 -17.68 23.96 -2.36
C TYR A 162 -17.76 22.46 -2.17
N GLU A 163 -18.94 21.88 -2.37
CA GLU A 163 -19.05 20.47 -2.72
C GLU A 163 -18.90 20.37 -4.24
N VAL A 164 -18.07 19.44 -4.69
CA VAL A 164 -17.68 19.37 -6.09
C VAL A 164 -17.71 17.97 -6.64
N GLU A 165 -18.03 17.89 -7.92
CA GLU A 165 -17.94 16.70 -8.74
C GLU A 165 -17.29 17.05 -10.08
N ASN A 166 -16.42 16.17 -10.61
CA ASN A 166 -15.96 16.24 -11.98
C ASN A 166 -16.02 14.86 -12.63
N SER A 167 -16.53 14.78 -13.86
CA SER A 167 -16.75 13.52 -14.57
C SER A 167 -15.93 13.43 -15.86
N PHE A 168 -15.40 12.25 -16.15
CA PHE A 168 -14.60 11.89 -17.30
C PHE A 168 -15.21 10.72 -18.06
N THR A 169 -15.12 10.74 -19.39
CA THR A 169 -15.45 9.57 -20.20
C THR A 169 -14.25 8.64 -20.28
N LEU A 170 -14.46 7.35 -20.07
CA LEU A 170 -13.44 6.31 -20.21
C LEU A 170 -13.71 5.50 -21.48
N LYS A 171 -12.65 5.06 -22.16
CA LYS A 171 -12.78 4.23 -23.36
C LYS A 171 -13.32 2.83 -22.98
N PRO A 172 -14.02 2.15 -23.90
CA PRO A 172 -14.32 0.74 -23.74
C PRO A 172 -13.03 -0.07 -23.53
N GLY A 173 -12.98 -0.89 -22.48
CA GLY A 173 -11.82 -1.72 -22.16
C GLY A 173 -10.63 -1.00 -21.49
N GLU A 174 -10.69 0.33 -21.29
CA GLU A 174 -9.67 1.06 -20.52
C GLU A 174 -9.62 0.55 -19.08
N GLY A 175 -8.44 0.15 -18.59
CA GLY A 175 -8.18 -0.14 -17.18
C GLY A 175 -7.86 1.12 -16.36
N ILE A 176 -8.37 1.17 -15.12
CA ILE A 176 -8.16 2.27 -14.16
C ILE A 176 -7.56 1.71 -12.88
N TYR A 177 -6.54 2.39 -12.36
CA TYR A 177 -5.74 1.93 -11.23
C TYR A 177 -5.44 3.09 -10.27
N GLY A 178 -4.93 2.77 -9.10
CA GLY A 178 -4.50 3.74 -8.09
C GLY A 178 -5.49 3.84 -6.93
N PHE A 179 -5.71 5.05 -6.43
CA PHE A 179 -6.47 5.35 -5.20
C PHE A 179 -5.89 4.80 -3.88
N GLY A 180 -4.88 3.93 -3.95
CA GLY A 180 -4.22 3.32 -2.80
C GLY A 180 -4.79 1.94 -2.46
N TYR A 181 -4.80 1.60 -1.18
CA TYR A 181 -5.14 0.27 -0.67
C TYR A 181 -6.52 0.33 0.02
N VAL A 182 -7.46 -0.55 -0.34
CA VAL A 182 -8.85 -0.54 0.18
C VAL A 182 -9.37 -1.93 0.62
N ASN A 183 -8.50 -2.85 1.06
CA ASN A 183 -8.87 -4.22 1.52
C ASN A 183 -9.78 -5.02 0.57
N GLU A 184 -9.58 -4.89 -0.74
CA GLU A 184 -10.32 -5.66 -1.73
C GLU A 184 -9.32 -6.25 -2.73
N ALA A 185 -9.54 -7.49 -3.15
CA ALA A 185 -8.69 -8.22 -4.09
C ALA A 185 -8.89 -7.74 -5.54
N MET A 186 -8.86 -6.44 -5.76
CA MET A 186 -9.17 -5.81 -7.04
C MET A 186 -8.06 -4.85 -7.43
N LEU A 187 -7.44 -5.14 -8.57
CA LEU A 187 -6.45 -4.25 -9.18
C LEU A 187 -7.13 -3.16 -10.01
N ASN A 188 -7.94 -3.55 -10.99
CA ASN A 188 -8.67 -2.63 -11.88
C ASN A 188 -9.91 -2.05 -11.17
N ARG A 189 -10.04 -0.73 -11.19
CA ARG A 189 -11.11 0.04 -10.55
C ARG A 189 -12.25 0.40 -11.51
N ARG A 190 -12.28 -0.18 -12.72
CA ARG A 190 -13.42 -0.02 -13.62
C ARG A 190 -14.71 -0.56 -12.99
N GLY A 191 -15.79 0.20 -13.15
CA GLY A 191 -17.11 -0.12 -12.62
C GLY A 191 -17.23 -0.03 -11.10
N GLN A 192 -16.26 0.55 -10.40
CA GLN A 192 -16.21 0.56 -8.94
C GLN A 192 -16.74 1.85 -8.34
N ASN A 193 -17.14 1.76 -7.07
CA ASN A 193 -17.53 2.89 -6.24
C ASN A 193 -16.74 2.86 -4.92
N LEU A 194 -15.74 3.71 -4.82
CA LEU A 194 -14.79 3.75 -3.72
C LEU A 194 -15.03 4.99 -2.86
N LEU A 195 -15.33 4.76 -1.58
CA LEU A 195 -15.24 5.81 -0.56
C LEU A 195 -13.77 6.01 -0.18
N LEU A 196 -13.29 7.24 -0.29
CA LEU A 196 -11.88 7.58 -0.10
C LEU A 196 -11.70 8.28 1.25
N VAL A 197 -11.56 7.48 2.30
CA VAL A 197 -11.26 7.87 3.68
C VAL A 197 -10.14 6.97 4.22
N GLN A 198 -9.15 7.54 4.90
CA GLN A 198 -8.08 6.75 5.55
C GLN A 198 -8.68 5.82 6.61
N THR A 199 -8.20 4.58 6.71
CA THR A 199 -8.52 3.63 7.79
C THR A 199 -7.25 2.87 8.18
N ASN A 200 -7.27 2.11 9.30
CA ASN A 200 -6.10 1.35 9.75
C ASN A 200 -5.54 0.46 8.64
N THR A 201 -6.43 -0.20 7.91
CA THR A 201 -6.10 -1.06 6.77
C THR A 201 -6.51 -0.45 5.43
N GLY A 202 -6.63 0.88 5.36
CA GLY A 202 -7.06 1.62 4.17
C GLY A 202 -6.15 2.82 3.93
N ILE A 203 -5.39 2.77 2.83
CA ILE A 203 -4.49 3.86 2.41
C ILE A 203 -5.14 4.57 1.24
N ILE A 204 -5.39 5.87 1.37
CA ILE A 204 -5.98 6.68 0.30
C ILE A 204 -4.92 7.60 -0.31
N ILE A 205 -4.75 7.49 -1.63
CA ILE A 205 -3.89 8.38 -2.41
C ILE A 205 -4.70 8.84 -3.62
N PRO A 206 -5.11 10.12 -3.74
CA PRO A 206 -6.08 10.59 -4.73
C PRO A 206 -5.50 10.72 -6.16
N VAL A 207 -4.83 9.67 -6.64
CA VAL A 207 -4.23 9.56 -7.96
C VAL A 207 -4.89 8.41 -8.71
N MET A 208 -5.53 8.75 -9.83
CA MET A 208 -6.05 7.82 -10.81
C MET A 208 -5.00 7.62 -11.92
N VAL A 209 -4.72 6.39 -12.30
CA VAL A 209 -3.82 6.05 -13.42
C VAL A 209 -4.58 5.19 -14.42
N SER A 210 -4.49 5.54 -15.70
CA SER A 210 -5.15 4.82 -16.78
C SER A 210 -4.15 4.03 -17.63
N SER A 211 -4.60 2.85 -18.08
CA SER A 211 -3.94 2.05 -19.13
C SER A 211 -3.68 2.83 -20.44
N GLU A 212 -4.41 3.92 -20.70
CA GLU A 212 -4.23 4.79 -21.87
C GLU A 212 -3.02 5.74 -21.77
N GLY A 213 -2.27 5.68 -20.66
CA GLY A 213 -1.03 6.43 -20.47
C GLY A 213 -1.24 7.87 -19.97
N TYR A 214 -2.31 8.10 -19.21
CA TYR A 214 -2.54 9.34 -18.47
C TYR A 214 -2.92 9.06 -17.02
N GLY A 215 -2.87 10.09 -16.18
CA GLY A 215 -3.39 10.05 -14.82
C GLY A 215 -4.00 11.37 -14.38
N ILE A 216 -4.73 11.33 -13.28
CA ILE A 216 -5.39 12.47 -12.65
C ILE A 216 -5.04 12.48 -11.17
N LEU A 217 -4.40 13.53 -10.70
CA LEU A 217 -4.28 13.82 -9.27
C LEU A 217 -5.42 14.76 -8.87
N TRP A 218 -6.30 14.32 -7.98
CA TRP A 218 -7.43 15.08 -7.45
C TRP A 218 -6.99 15.85 -6.21
N ASP A 219 -6.93 17.18 -6.31
CA ASP A 219 -6.23 18.05 -5.35
C ASP A 219 -7.18 18.66 -4.33
N THR A 220 -7.72 17.80 -3.46
CA THR A 220 -8.49 18.18 -2.27
C THR A 220 -8.23 17.18 -1.15
N TYR A 221 -8.56 17.54 0.09
CA TYR A 221 -8.14 16.80 1.29
C TYR A 221 -9.30 16.23 2.12
N SER A 222 -10.54 16.60 1.78
CA SER A 222 -11.75 16.17 2.49
C SER A 222 -12.07 14.69 2.25
N LYS A 223 -13.22 14.25 2.75
CA LYS A 223 -13.87 13.04 2.24
C LYS A 223 -14.07 13.14 0.73
N MET A 224 -13.75 12.06 0.02
CA MET A 224 -13.90 11.97 -1.44
C MET A 224 -14.55 10.65 -1.83
N ARG A 225 -14.96 10.56 -3.10
CA ARG A 225 -15.46 9.34 -3.71
C ARG A 225 -15.00 9.26 -5.16
N PHE A 226 -14.56 8.07 -5.56
CA PHE A 226 -14.43 7.72 -6.96
C PHE A 226 -15.59 6.79 -7.32
N SER A 227 -16.30 7.06 -8.40
CA SER A 227 -17.30 6.15 -8.95
C SER A 227 -17.12 6.01 -10.45
N ASP A 228 -17.33 4.82 -10.98
CA ASP A 228 -17.31 4.56 -12.41
C ASP A 228 -18.50 3.69 -12.80
N GLY A 229 -19.24 4.12 -13.82
CA GLY A 229 -20.47 3.48 -14.26
C GLY A 229 -20.81 3.82 -15.71
N ALA A 230 -22.08 3.61 -16.09
CA ALA A 230 -22.55 3.84 -17.46
C ALA A 230 -22.28 5.27 -17.97
N ASP A 231 -22.31 6.24 -17.06
CA ASP A 231 -22.09 7.66 -17.41
C ASP A 231 -20.61 8.06 -17.41
N GLY A 232 -19.68 7.15 -17.08
CA GLY A 232 -18.24 7.38 -16.97
C GLY A 232 -17.72 7.48 -15.54
N ALA A 233 -16.45 7.87 -15.40
CA ALA A 233 -15.79 8.02 -14.11
C ALA A 233 -16.04 9.39 -13.49
N THR A 234 -16.32 9.43 -12.21
CA THR A 234 -16.65 10.62 -11.43
C THR A 234 -15.74 10.69 -10.21
N LEU A 235 -15.18 11.87 -9.97
CA LEU A 235 -14.48 12.22 -8.74
C LEU A 235 -15.30 13.27 -7.99
N TRP A 236 -15.68 12.96 -6.75
CA TRP A 236 -16.48 13.81 -5.88
C TRP A 236 -15.71 14.16 -4.59
N ALA A 237 -15.96 15.35 -4.04
CA ALA A 237 -15.44 15.75 -2.74
C ALA A 237 -16.47 16.59 -1.95
N GLU A 238 -16.57 16.31 -0.65
CA GLU A 238 -17.47 16.99 0.29
C GLU A 238 -17.11 18.47 0.50
N SER A 239 -15.80 18.77 0.54
CA SER A 239 -15.28 20.11 0.78
C SER A 239 -14.05 20.37 -0.09
N ALA A 240 -14.19 21.24 -1.09
CA ALA A 240 -13.13 21.69 -1.98
C ALA A 240 -13.13 23.23 -2.05
N PRO A 241 -12.42 23.91 -1.14
CA PRO A 241 -12.41 25.37 -1.02
C PRO A 241 -12.01 26.12 -2.31
N GLY A 242 -11.23 25.49 -3.18
CA GLY A 242 -10.80 26.02 -4.48
C GLY A 242 -11.74 25.68 -5.65
N GLY A 243 -12.85 24.98 -5.41
CA GLY A 243 -13.67 24.38 -6.45
C GLY A 243 -13.08 23.05 -6.94
N VAL A 244 -13.44 22.63 -8.16
CA VAL A 244 -12.81 21.48 -8.81
C VAL A 244 -11.34 21.82 -9.05
N ASP A 245 -10.40 21.01 -8.57
CA ASP A 245 -8.97 21.20 -8.79
C ASP A 245 -8.29 19.85 -9.02
N TYR A 246 -7.72 19.68 -10.20
CA TYR A 246 -7.02 18.45 -10.55
C TYR A 246 -5.84 18.69 -11.48
N TYR A 247 -4.89 17.77 -11.45
CA TYR A 247 -3.75 17.77 -12.37
C TYR A 247 -3.90 16.62 -13.35
N PHE A 248 -4.06 16.95 -14.62
CA PHE A 248 -3.96 15.98 -15.70
C PHE A 248 -2.49 15.74 -16.03
N MET A 249 -2.08 14.47 -15.97
CA MET A 249 -0.73 14.02 -16.22
C MET A 249 -0.73 13.10 -17.44
N GLY A 250 -0.46 13.63 -18.62
CA GLY A 250 -0.27 12.85 -19.84
C GLY A 250 1.18 12.41 -20.02
N GLY A 251 1.38 11.35 -20.80
CA GLY A 251 2.73 10.90 -21.14
C GLY A 251 2.81 9.68 -22.06
N GLY A 252 1.71 8.95 -22.20
CA GLY A 252 1.61 7.75 -23.04
C GLY A 252 2.09 6.48 -22.35
N SER A 253 2.50 6.54 -21.07
CA SER A 253 2.79 5.37 -20.24
C SER A 253 2.63 5.70 -18.75
N ALA A 254 2.40 4.68 -17.93
CA ALA A 254 2.28 4.83 -16.48
C ALA A 254 3.55 5.43 -15.83
N ASP A 255 4.75 5.06 -16.30
CA ASP A 255 6.00 5.65 -15.78
C ASP A 255 6.08 7.17 -15.99
N LYS A 256 5.60 7.68 -17.14
CA LYS A 256 5.58 9.15 -17.37
C LYS A 256 4.52 9.85 -16.52
N VAL A 257 3.40 9.19 -16.25
CA VAL A 257 2.38 9.69 -15.29
C VAL A 257 3.00 9.81 -13.90
N ILE A 258 3.71 8.77 -13.44
CA ILE A 258 4.38 8.75 -12.13
C ILE A 258 5.50 9.79 -12.09
N ALA A 259 6.28 9.96 -13.16
CA ALA A 259 7.29 11.00 -13.25
C ALA A 259 6.69 12.41 -13.15
N ALA A 260 5.55 12.67 -13.81
CA ALA A 260 4.83 13.92 -13.67
C ALA A 260 4.34 14.12 -12.23
N TYR A 261 3.76 13.08 -11.60
CA TYR A 261 3.36 13.12 -10.20
C TYR A 261 4.53 13.47 -9.25
N ARG A 262 5.71 12.87 -9.43
CA ARG A 262 6.91 13.17 -8.61
C ARG A 262 7.49 14.54 -8.89
N THR A 263 7.35 15.05 -10.11
CA THR A 263 7.72 16.43 -10.44
C THR A 263 6.79 17.43 -9.74
N LEU A 264 5.49 17.10 -9.62
CA LEU A 264 4.50 17.93 -8.93
C LEU A 264 4.64 17.88 -7.41
N THR A 265 4.86 16.68 -6.85
CA THR A 265 4.68 16.43 -5.41
C THR A 265 5.98 16.19 -4.63
N GLY A 266 7.12 16.09 -5.32
CA GLY A 266 8.44 15.82 -4.74
C GLY A 266 9.00 14.45 -5.13
N ALA A 267 10.31 14.37 -5.35
CA ALA A 267 11.02 13.12 -5.63
C ALA A 267 11.03 12.22 -4.39
N ALA A 268 11.12 10.89 -4.61
CA ALA A 268 11.36 9.96 -3.52
C ALA A 268 12.86 9.79 -3.30
N PRO A 269 13.38 10.00 -2.07
CA PRO A 269 14.80 9.84 -1.78
C PRO A 269 15.24 8.38 -1.80
N MET A 270 16.55 8.16 -1.89
CA MET A 270 17.15 6.85 -1.63
C MET A 270 16.94 6.46 -0.17
N TYR A 271 16.64 5.18 0.06
CA TYR A 271 16.65 4.58 1.40
C TYR A 271 18.02 4.04 1.74
N PRO A 272 18.36 3.87 3.03
CA PRO A 272 19.58 3.15 3.40
C PRO A 272 19.51 1.72 2.86
N LYS A 273 20.64 1.16 2.42
CA LYS A 273 20.66 -0.15 1.73
C LYS A 273 20.04 -1.27 2.58
N GLN A 274 20.25 -1.22 3.89
CA GLN A 274 19.68 -2.14 4.87
C GLN A 274 18.15 -2.15 4.87
N ALA A 275 17.49 -1.07 4.44
CA ALA A 275 16.03 -1.03 4.31
C ALA A 275 15.51 -2.02 3.26
N PHE A 276 16.37 -2.49 2.37
CA PHE A 276 16.04 -3.53 1.40
C PHE A 276 16.37 -4.95 1.90
N GLY A 277 16.91 -5.10 3.10
CA GLY A 277 17.08 -6.39 3.78
C GLY A 277 15.80 -6.87 4.47
N LEU A 278 15.96 -7.79 5.42
CA LEU A 278 14.84 -8.31 6.24
C LEU A 278 14.63 -7.46 7.51
N PHE A 279 13.37 -7.15 7.79
CA PHE A 279 12.91 -6.60 9.06
C PHE A 279 12.24 -7.70 9.89
N MET A 280 12.70 -7.88 11.13
CA MET A 280 12.01 -8.68 12.13
C MET A 280 11.34 -7.77 13.16
N SER A 281 10.03 -7.90 13.27
CA SER A 281 9.19 -7.16 14.21
C SER A 281 8.22 -8.10 14.93
N LYS A 282 7.74 -7.67 16.09
CA LYS A 282 6.72 -8.35 16.87
C LYS A 282 5.87 -7.32 17.60
N GLU A 283 4.59 -7.60 17.78
CA GLU A 283 3.74 -6.98 18.81
C GLU A 283 3.72 -7.93 20.01
N ARG A 284 4.55 -7.76 21.04
CA ARG A 284 5.68 -6.82 21.16
C ARG A 284 6.86 -7.43 21.93
N TYR A 285 8.08 -6.98 21.65
CA TYR A 285 9.22 -7.26 22.53
C TYR A 285 9.06 -6.46 23.83
N LYS A 286 8.98 -7.17 24.96
CA LYS A 286 8.56 -6.59 26.24
C LYS A 286 9.70 -5.92 27.02
N THR A 287 10.94 -6.36 26.80
CA THR A 287 12.13 -5.92 27.54
C THR A 287 13.33 -5.80 26.61
N GLN A 288 14.29 -4.96 27.02
CA GLN A 288 15.60 -4.82 26.39
C GLN A 288 16.31 -6.17 26.23
N GLN A 289 16.27 -7.02 27.26
CA GLN A 289 16.91 -8.33 27.22
C GLN A 289 16.33 -9.21 26.10
N ARG A 290 15.00 -9.26 25.96
CA ARG A 290 14.36 -10.08 24.92
C ARG A 290 14.67 -9.55 23.53
N LEU A 291 14.69 -8.23 23.33
CA LEU A 291 15.03 -7.63 22.05
C LEU A 291 16.46 -8.01 21.61
N VAL A 292 17.42 -7.91 22.52
CA VAL A 292 18.83 -8.28 22.25
C VAL A 292 18.98 -9.78 22.03
N GLU A 293 18.32 -10.62 22.82
CA GLU A 293 18.36 -12.09 22.67
C GLU A 293 17.89 -12.52 21.28
N VAL A 294 16.82 -11.92 20.76
CA VAL A 294 16.33 -12.22 19.40
C VAL A 294 17.36 -11.81 18.35
N ALA A 295 17.91 -10.60 18.45
CA ALA A 295 18.95 -10.11 17.55
C ALA A 295 20.19 -11.03 17.53
N GLU A 296 20.68 -11.44 18.70
CA GLU A 296 21.79 -12.39 18.83
C GLU A 296 21.45 -13.76 18.25
N THR A 297 20.21 -14.23 18.42
CA THR A 297 19.76 -15.53 17.92
C THR A 297 19.72 -15.56 16.39
N PHE A 298 19.30 -14.49 15.71
CA PHE A 298 19.39 -14.42 14.23
C PHE A 298 20.83 -14.63 13.74
N ARG A 299 21.80 -13.94 14.36
CA ARG A 299 23.22 -14.09 14.01
C ARG A 299 23.75 -15.48 14.34
N LYS A 300 23.40 -16.03 15.50
CA LYS A 300 23.79 -17.38 15.91
C LYS A 300 23.27 -18.45 14.94
N GLU A 301 22.01 -18.32 14.51
CA GLU A 301 21.35 -19.30 13.63
C GLU A 301 21.68 -19.10 12.14
N GLY A 302 22.46 -18.07 11.79
CA GLY A 302 22.87 -17.79 10.42
C GLY A 302 21.73 -17.34 9.51
N PHE A 303 20.64 -16.79 10.08
CA PHE A 303 19.50 -16.30 9.32
C PHE A 303 19.66 -14.79 9.06
N PRO A 304 19.69 -14.33 7.80
CA PRO A 304 19.95 -12.93 7.49
C PRO A 304 18.95 -11.96 8.12
N LEU A 305 19.44 -10.84 8.66
CA LEU A 305 18.63 -9.78 9.26
C LEU A 305 19.34 -8.44 9.19
N ASP A 306 18.60 -7.37 8.87
CA ASP A 306 19.09 -5.99 8.83
C ASP A 306 18.44 -5.11 9.89
N TYR A 307 17.13 -5.23 10.09
CA TYR A 307 16.38 -4.43 11.07
C TYR A 307 15.70 -5.31 12.11
N ILE A 308 15.89 -4.96 13.38
CA ILE A 308 15.00 -5.38 14.47
C ILE A 308 14.11 -4.21 14.86
N VAL A 309 12.84 -4.49 15.15
CA VAL A 309 11.84 -3.45 15.43
C VAL A 309 11.33 -3.56 16.86
N GLN A 310 11.45 -2.47 17.62
CA GLN A 310 10.80 -2.33 18.92
C GLN A 310 9.43 -1.67 18.75
N ASP A 311 8.39 -2.42 19.05
CA ASP A 311 7.00 -1.95 19.01
C ASP A 311 6.62 -1.13 20.28
N TRP A 312 5.35 -0.73 20.40
CA TRP A 312 4.76 0.12 21.43
C TRP A 312 5.01 -0.34 22.88
N GLN A 313 4.69 0.53 23.83
CA GLN A 313 4.87 0.32 25.28
C GLN A 313 6.33 0.18 25.77
N TYR A 314 7.37 0.56 25.01
CA TYR A 314 8.72 0.69 25.60
C TYR A 314 8.84 1.91 26.55
N TRP A 315 7.92 2.85 26.44
CA TRP A 315 7.84 4.08 27.24
C TRP A 315 7.15 3.92 28.61
N GLY A 316 6.37 2.85 28.78
CA GLY A 316 5.48 2.62 29.92
C GLY A 316 4.30 1.73 29.49
N SER A 317 3.06 2.04 29.89
CA SER A 317 1.89 1.20 29.56
C SER A 317 0.76 1.97 28.85
N ASP A 318 -0.26 1.23 28.44
CA ASP A 318 -1.56 1.73 28.00
C ASP A 318 -2.44 2.25 29.14
N LYS A 319 -2.07 1.98 30.40
CA LYS A 319 -2.90 2.28 31.58
C LYS A 319 -2.44 3.52 32.33
N ASP A 320 -1.34 4.13 31.93
CA ASP A 320 -0.76 5.35 32.49
C ASP A 320 -0.70 6.48 31.45
N GLY A 321 -0.24 7.67 31.84
CA GLY A 321 -0.11 8.81 30.94
C GLY A 321 1.24 8.90 30.22
N SER A 322 2.01 7.82 30.11
CA SER A 322 3.34 7.82 29.46
C SER A 322 3.32 7.60 27.95
N TRP A 323 2.15 7.28 27.38
CA TRP A 323 1.98 6.86 25.99
C TRP A 323 2.77 7.70 24.99
N SER A 324 3.64 7.05 24.19
CA SER A 324 4.48 7.69 23.16
C SER A 324 5.22 8.93 23.64
N GLY A 325 5.70 8.92 24.89
CA GLY A 325 6.44 10.04 25.48
C GLY A 325 7.86 10.24 24.94
N MET A 326 8.32 9.37 24.03
CA MET A 326 9.73 9.28 23.57
C MET A 326 10.70 9.10 24.73
N ILE A 327 10.27 8.31 25.72
CA ILE A 327 11.03 7.94 26.92
C ILE A 327 11.15 6.42 26.99
N TRP A 328 12.04 5.93 27.85
CA TRP A 328 12.28 4.51 28.07
C TRP A 328 11.91 4.14 29.50
N ASP A 329 11.08 3.11 29.64
CA ASP A 329 10.72 2.51 30.91
C ASP A 329 11.97 1.90 31.55
N LYS A 330 12.41 2.47 32.68
CA LYS A 330 13.70 2.11 33.30
C LYS A 330 13.75 0.69 33.86
N GLU A 331 12.60 0.07 34.11
CA GLU A 331 12.54 -1.31 34.60
C GLU A 331 12.75 -2.30 33.45
N ARG A 332 12.08 -2.09 32.32
CA ARG A 332 12.13 -3.01 31.17
C ARG A 332 13.23 -2.67 30.16
N PHE A 333 13.64 -1.41 30.09
CA PHE A 333 14.67 -0.86 29.21
C PHE A 333 15.66 0.00 30.01
N PRO A 334 16.42 -0.61 30.95
CA PRO A 334 17.29 0.12 31.88
C PRO A 334 18.49 0.83 31.22
N ASP A 335 18.96 0.35 30.08
CA ASP A 335 20.13 0.90 29.37
C ASP A 335 19.91 0.89 27.85
N PRO A 336 19.08 1.81 27.32
CA PRO A 336 18.76 1.86 25.89
C PRO A 336 20.00 2.17 25.03
N ASP A 337 20.94 2.98 25.51
CA ASP A 337 22.17 3.31 24.77
C ASP A 337 23.09 2.08 24.65
N GLY A 338 23.22 1.27 25.71
CA GLY A 338 23.92 -0.02 25.65
C GLY A 338 23.20 -1.07 24.81
N MET A 339 21.86 -1.11 24.86
CA MET A 339 21.05 -1.99 24.01
C MET A 339 21.27 -1.70 22.52
N ILE A 340 21.17 -0.44 22.11
CA ILE A 340 21.33 -0.02 20.72
C ILE A 340 22.74 -0.31 20.23
N ARG A 341 23.77 -0.02 21.04
CA ARG A 341 25.16 -0.38 20.71
C ARG A 341 25.33 -1.88 20.45
N LYS A 342 24.78 -2.74 21.31
CA LYS A 342 24.81 -4.20 21.08
C LYS A 342 24.13 -4.62 19.77
N ILE A 343 23.00 -4.01 19.43
CA ILE A 343 22.32 -4.25 18.16
C ILE A 343 23.22 -3.83 16.98
N HIS A 344 23.86 -2.66 17.07
CA HIS A 344 24.78 -2.17 16.04
C HIS A 344 26.06 -3.03 15.92
N ASP A 345 26.59 -3.55 17.03
CA ASP A 345 27.75 -4.48 17.03
C ASP A 345 27.43 -5.80 16.32
N LEU A 346 26.14 -6.17 16.22
CA LEU A 346 25.65 -7.29 15.41
C LEU A 346 25.41 -6.91 13.94
N HIS A 347 25.76 -5.69 13.52
CA HIS A 347 25.44 -5.14 12.19
C HIS A 347 23.93 -5.08 11.91
N LEU A 348 23.13 -4.84 12.95
CA LEU A 348 21.68 -4.63 12.83
C LEU A 348 21.33 -3.15 13.04
N LYS A 349 20.14 -2.77 12.60
CA LYS A 349 19.54 -1.45 12.79
C LYS A 349 18.33 -1.57 13.70
N LEU A 350 18.09 -0.54 14.51
CA LEU A 350 16.89 -0.46 15.36
C LEU A 350 15.87 0.49 14.75
N MET A 351 14.68 -0.04 14.45
CA MET A 351 13.48 0.76 14.22
C MET A 351 12.61 0.78 15.48
N ILE A 352 11.96 1.90 15.79
CA ILE A 352 11.13 2.01 16.99
C ILE A 352 9.78 2.67 16.73
N SER A 353 8.73 2.15 17.39
CA SER A 353 7.37 2.67 17.34
C SER A 353 7.24 4.08 17.96
N ILE A 354 6.49 4.95 17.30
CA ILE A 354 6.09 6.28 17.76
C ILE A 354 4.66 6.54 17.28
N TRP A 355 3.88 7.31 18.04
CA TRP A 355 2.46 7.53 17.78
C TRP A 355 2.14 9.03 17.86
N PRO A 356 1.14 9.51 17.11
CA PRO A 356 0.64 10.87 17.24
C PRO A 356 -0.21 11.07 18.51
N SER A 357 -0.71 9.99 19.10
CA SER A 357 -1.31 9.99 20.44
C SER A 357 -0.22 10.20 21.48
N ILE A 358 -0.28 11.27 22.27
CA ILE A 358 0.71 11.59 23.30
C ILE A 358 0.07 11.54 24.69
N GLY A 359 0.66 10.76 25.59
CA GLY A 359 0.23 10.57 26.97
C GLY A 359 0.35 11.84 27.83
N ASN A 360 -0.66 12.09 28.67
CA ASN A 360 -0.82 13.33 29.43
C ASN A 360 0.29 13.63 30.47
N ASP A 361 1.01 12.61 30.94
CA ASP A 361 2.01 12.78 32.00
C ASP A 361 3.39 13.18 31.44
N THR A 362 3.56 13.06 30.11
CA THR A 362 4.83 13.27 29.42
C THR A 362 5.22 14.76 29.34
N ALA A 363 6.53 15.03 29.27
CA ALA A 363 7.02 16.39 29.05
C ALA A 363 6.62 16.92 27.66
N LEU A 364 6.60 16.04 26.66
CA LEU A 364 6.12 16.33 25.30
C LEU A 364 4.67 16.83 25.32
N ALA A 365 3.77 16.14 26.02
CA ALA A 365 2.39 16.56 26.17
C ALA A 365 2.26 17.95 26.82
N LYS A 366 3.01 18.19 27.89
CA LYS A 366 3.00 19.47 28.62
C LYS A 366 3.49 20.62 27.73
N GLU A 367 4.53 20.41 26.93
CA GLU A 367 5.02 21.44 25.99
C GLU A 367 3.99 21.68 24.89
N LEU A 368 3.40 20.65 24.28
CA LEU A 368 2.35 20.80 23.28
C LEU A 368 1.12 21.54 23.84
N ASP A 369 0.69 21.22 25.06
CA ASP A 369 -0.44 21.86 25.73
C ASP A 369 -0.20 23.34 26.01
N SER A 370 1.06 23.74 26.31
CA SER A 370 1.40 25.15 26.51
C SER A 370 1.15 26.02 25.26
N TYR A 371 1.00 25.39 24.08
CA TYR A 371 0.61 26.04 22.82
C TYR A 371 -0.78 25.62 22.33
N GLY A 372 -1.54 24.82 23.09
CA GLY A 372 -2.85 24.32 22.68
C GLY A 372 -2.81 23.32 21.51
N LEU A 373 -1.72 22.57 21.33
CA LEU A 373 -1.46 21.73 20.16
C LEU A 373 -1.82 20.25 20.35
N ARG A 374 -2.79 19.95 21.22
CA ARG A 374 -3.39 18.60 21.35
C ARG A 374 -4.90 18.68 21.34
N PHE A 375 -5.54 17.81 20.57
CA PHE A 375 -6.99 17.72 20.50
C PHE A 375 -7.58 17.15 21.79
N LYS A 376 -8.81 17.54 22.15
CA LYS A 376 -9.45 17.13 23.41
C LYS A 376 -9.78 15.63 23.50
N PRO A 377 -10.31 14.97 22.45
CA PRO A 377 -10.66 13.56 22.51
C PRO A 377 -9.49 12.69 22.97
N LEU A 378 -9.80 11.72 23.83
CA LEU A 378 -8.82 10.77 24.34
C LEU A 378 -8.67 9.61 23.37
N HIS A 379 -7.44 9.17 23.17
CA HIS A 379 -7.13 7.95 22.44
C HIS A 379 -7.83 6.73 23.09
N TRP A 380 -8.53 5.92 22.30
CA TRP A 380 -9.40 4.85 22.80
C TRP A 380 -8.68 3.76 23.61
N ILE A 381 -7.45 3.39 23.23
CA ILE A 381 -6.67 2.37 23.93
C ILE A 381 -6.17 2.94 25.27
N SER A 382 -5.41 4.04 25.19
CA SER A 382 -4.73 4.61 26.37
C SER A 382 -5.70 5.23 27.37
N LYS A 383 -6.77 5.86 26.88
CA LYS A 383 -7.70 6.71 27.63
C LYS A 383 -7.01 7.82 28.45
N LYS A 384 -5.71 8.05 28.22
CA LYS A 384 -4.85 9.04 28.89
C LYS A 384 -3.91 9.74 27.90
N ALA A 385 -4.09 9.51 26.61
CA ALA A 385 -3.33 10.14 25.54
C ALA A 385 -4.25 10.97 24.64
N ARG A 386 -3.69 12.00 24.02
CA ARG A 386 -4.39 12.91 23.10
C ARG A 386 -3.56 13.11 21.84
N ILE A 387 -4.24 13.19 20.69
CA ILE A 387 -3.59 13.40 19.40
C ILE A 387 -2.96 14.80 19.35
N TYR A 388 -1.70 14.90 18.93
CA TYR A 388 -1.08 16.20 18.68
C TYR A 388 -1.47 16.77 17.31
N ASP A 389 -1.47 18.09 17.18
CA ASP A 389 -1.77 18.75 15.92
C ASP A 389 -0.57 18.77 14.97
N ALA A 390 -0.51 17.79 14.07
CA ALA A 390 0.52 17.69 13.04
C ALA A 390 0.41 18.77 11.96
N PHE A 391 -0.72 19.46 11.81
CA PHE A 391 -0.87 20.56 10.85
C PHE A 391 -0.12 21.81 11.32
N SER A 392 0.08 21.97 12.63
CA SER A 392 0.93 23.02 13.20
C SER A 392 2.41 22.75 12.96
N ALA A 393 3.09 23.69 12.29
CA ALA A 393 4.54 23.63 12.14
C ALA A 393 5.27 23.61 13.50
N LYS A 394 4.76 24.37 14.48
CA LYS A 394 5.28 24.36 15.86
C LYS A 394 5.05 23.00 16.53
N GLY A 395 3.90 22.37 16.31
CA GLY A 395 3.58 21.03 16.82
C GLY A 395 4.58 19.99 16.31
N ARG A 396 4.84 19.99 15.01
CA ARG A 396 5.86 19.11 14.39
C ARG A 396 7.27 19.34 14.92
N GLN A 397 7.67 20.60 15.12
CA GLN A 397 8.97 20.95 15.71
C GLN A 397 9.11 20.43 17.15
N ILE A 398 8.07 20.60 17.98
CA ILE A 398 8.07 20.08 19.35
C ILE A 398 8.12 18.55 19.32
N TYR A 399 7.29 17.91 18.51
CA TYR A 399 7.28 16.44 18.38
C TYR A 399 8.66 15.89 17.98
N PHE A 400 9.28 16.48 16.95
CA PHE A 400 10.62 16.08 16.51
C PHE A 400 11.70 16.34 17.57
N LYS A 401 11.64 17.44 18.32
CA LYS A 401 12.57 17.73 19.43
C LYS A 401 12.65 16.55 20.42
N TYR A 402 11.49 16.01 20.82
CA TYR A 402 11.44 14.88 21.74
C TYR A 402 11.83 13.55 21.09
N ILE A 403 11.47 13.33 19.82
CA ILE A 403 11.95 12.16 19.05
C ILE A 403 13.48 12.16 18.98
N LYS A 404 14.06 13.30 18.61
CA LYS A 404 15.52 13.42 18.46
C LYS A 404 16.21 13.10 19.79
N HIS A 405 15.85 13.82 20.85
CA HIS A 405 16.49 13.65 22.16
C HIS A 405 16.24 12.27 22.79
N GLY A 406 15.00 11.78 22.68
CA GLY A 406 14.59 10.53 23.31
C GLY A 406 15.04 9.27 22.58
N LEU A 407 15.22 9.35 21.26
CA LEU A 407 15.38 8.18 20.39
C LEU A 407 16.60 8.31 19.46
N LEU A 408 16.62 9.30 18.56
CA LEU A 408 17.65 9.39 17.52
C LEU A 408 19.05 9.67 18.10
N ASP A 409 19.15 10.53 19.11
CA ASP A 409 20.41 10.84 19.81
C ASP A 409 20.94 9.65 20.63
N LYS A 410 20.08 8.66 20.93
CA LYS A 410 20.47 7.38 21.54
C LYS A 410 20.96 6.34 20.52
N GLY A 411 20.80 6.62 19.23
CA GLY A 411 21.23 5.74 18.14
C GLY A 411 20.12 4.95 17.46
N VAL A 412 18.84 5.23 17.72
CA VAL A 412 17.73 4.68 16.91
C VAL A 412 17.93 5.07 15.44
N ASP A 413 17.79 4.11 14.53
CA ASP A 413 18.10 4.30 13.10
C ASP A 413 16.87 4.67 12.26
N ALA A 414 15.68 4.22 12.66
CA ALA A 414 14.44 4.43 11.91
C ALA A 414 13.22 4.55 12.83
N LEU A 415 12.19 5.21 12.32
CA LEU A 415 10.94 5.45 13.05
C LEU A 415 9.81 4.64 12.46
N TRP A 416 8.94 4.10 13.31
CA TRP A 416 7.68 3.47 12.92
C TRP A 416 6.53 4.30 13.48
N MET A 417 5.87 5.07 12.62
CA MET A 417 4.75 5.97 12.92
C MET A 417 3.42 5.25 12.77
N ASP A 418 2.88 4.79 13.89
CA ASP A 418 1.59 4.09 13.93
C ASP A 418 0.44 5.06 14.26
N GLY A 419 -0.81 4.69 13.94
CA GLY A 419 -1.97 5.55 14.22
C GLY A 419 -2.11 6.80 13.35
N THR A 420 -1.54 6.82 12.14
CA THR A 420 -1.37 8.02 11.31
C THR A 420 -2.57 8.39 10.41
N GLU A 421 -3.70 7.71 10.55
CA GLU A 421 -4.88 7.90 9.70
C GLU A 421 -5.70 9.17 9.98
N VAL A 422 -6.22 9.44 11.19
CA VAL A 422 -5.72 9.35 12.58
C VAL A 422 -6.50 8.34 13.44
N GLU A 423 -5.81 7.55 14.27
CA GLU A 423 -6.48 6.62 15.20
C GLU A 423 -7.00 7.32 16.47
N VAL A 424 -8.30 7.60 16.50
CA VAL A 424 -8.99 8.25 17.64
C VAL A 424 -9.85 7.24 18.41
N GLY A 425 -10.74 6.51 17.71
CA GLY A 425 -11.70 5.56 18.27
C GLY A 425 -11.47 4.10 17.85
N THR A 426 -12.34 3.20 18.33
CA THR A 426 -12.27 1.74 18.13
C THR A 426 -12.59 1.30 16.69
N ALA A 427 -13.12 2.21 15.87
CA ALA A 427 -13.71 1.89 14.58
C ALA A 427 -12.70 1.85 13.43
N CYS A 428 -11.50 1.36 13.70
CA CYS A 428 -10.32 1.45 12.83
C CYS A 428 -10.48 0.89 11.40
N TRP A 429 -11.55 0.14 11.13
CA TRP A 429 -11.79 -0.59 9.88
C TRP A 429 -12.96 -0.05 9.06
N ASN A 430 -13.90 0.66 9.69
CA ASN A 430 -15.09 1.17 9.01
C ASN A 430 -14.84 2.62 8.57
N PRO A 431 -14.76 2.92 7.26
CA PRO A 431 -14.42 4.26 6.79
C PRO A 431 -15.41 5.34 7.24
N ALA A 432 -16.69 5.03 7.42
CA ALA A 432 -17.68 6.01 7.88
C ALA A 432 -17.52 6.35 9.36
N GLU A 433 -17.14 5.37 10.18
CA GLU A 433 -16.89 5.59 11.60
C GLU A 433 -15.53 6.28 11.82
N VAL A 434 -14.48 5.89 11.07
CA VAL A 434 -13.18 6.61 11.09
C VAL A 434 -13.35 8.06 10.65
N GLU A 435 -14.16 8.32 9.62
CA GLU A 435 -14.49 9.69 9.21
C GLU A 435 -15.08 10.50 10.38
N ALA A 436 -16.07 9.95 11.08
CA ALA A 436 -16.73 10.60 12.21
C ALA A 436 -15.74 10.85 13.36
N ASP A 437 -14.90 9.87 13.67
CA ASP A 437 -13.86 9.95 14.70
C ASP A 437 -12.86 11.07 14.40
N ILE A 438 -12.33 11.15 13.18
CA ILE A 438 -11.39 12.21 12.79
C ILE A 438 -12.08 13.59 12.82
N LYS A 439 -13.31 13.70 12.30
CA LYS A 439 -14.07 14.96 12.35
C LYS A 439 -14.37 15.41 13.79
N SER A 440 -14.51 14.48 14.73
CA SER A 440 -14.73 14.79 16.16
C SER A 440 -13.54 15.52 16.83
N LEU A 441 -12.35 15.47 16.23
CA LEU A 441 -11.19 16.24 16.69
C LEU A 441 -11.39 17.76 16.49
N GLY A 442 -12.29 18.17 15.59
CA GLY A 442 -12.67 19.56 15.35
C GLY A 442 -11.69 20.32 14.45
N VAL A 443 -11.14 21.44 14.96
CA VAL A 443 -10.31 22.37 14.17
C VAL A 443 -8.83 22.16 14.46
N ASN A 444 -8.04 21.90 13.41
CA ASN A 444 -6.58 21.88 13.47
C ASN A 444 -5.98 23.24 13.03
N ALA A 445 -4.67 23.39 13.10
CA ALA A 445 -3.97 24.65 12.80
C ALA A 445 -4.16 25.19 11.36
N MET A 446 -4.68 24.37 10.43
CA MET A 446 -5.01 24.78 9.06
C MET A 446 -6.52 24.93 8.80
N GLY A 447 -7.38 24.41 9.68
CA GLY A 447 -8.84 24.47 9.60
C GLY A 447 -9.52 23.20 10.10
N ASP A 448 -10.84 23.10 9.91
CA ASP A 448 -11.63 21.95 10.34
C ASP A 448 -11.24 20.63 9.65
N PHE A 449 -11.32 19.51 10.37
CA PHE A 449 -11.02 18.17 9.83
C PHE A 449 -11.98 17.73 8.71
N THR A 450 -13.16 18.33 8.56
CA THR A 450 -13.99 18.13 7.36
C THR A 450 -13.27 18.57 6.09
N ARG A 451 -12.42 19.61 6.17
CA ARG A 451 -11.60 20.11 5.07
C ARG A 451 -10.27 19.37 4.94
N TYR A 452 -9.64 18.98 6.05
CA TYR A 452 -8.31 18.34 6.09
C TYR A 452 -8.38 16.92 6.69
N LEU A 453 -9.24 16.08 6.14
CA LEU A 453 -9.55 14.76 6.67
C LEU A 453 -8.38 13.78 6.50
N ASN A 454 -7.94 13.59 5.25
CA ASN A 454 -7.05 12.50 4.86
C ASN A 454 -5.51 12.76 4.93
N PRO A 455 -4.98 14.01 4.97
CA PRO A 455 -3.54 14.24 4.80
C PRO A 455 -2.72 14.20 6.10
N TYR A 456 -3.27 13.75 7.24
CA TYR A 456 -2.56 13.79 8.53
C TYR A 456 -1.21 13.06 8.49
N THR A 457 -1.15 11.86 7.88
CA THR A 457 0.09 11.10 7.68
C THR A 457 1.19 11.89 6.96
N LEU A 458 0.83 12.66 5.92
CA LEU A 458 1.79 13.52 5.21
C LEU A 458 2.38 14.56 6.15
N MET A 459 1.53 15.21 6.94
CA MET A 459 1.96 16.29 7.83
C MET A 459 2.88 15.76 8.92
N THR A 460 2.53 14.65 9.58
CA THR A 460 3.33 14.10 10.67
C THR A 460 4.68 13.55 10.18
N THR A 461 4.71 12.83 9.04
CA THR A 461 5.96 12.32 8.45
C THR A 461 6.85 13.43 7.88
N GLN A 462 6.27 14.51 7.36
CA GLN A 462 7.04 15.69 6.94
C GLN A 462 7.80 16.30 8.14
N GLY A 463 7.17 16.33 9.32
CA GLY A 463 7.79 16.85 10.53
C GLY A 463 9.04 16.07 10.96
N THR A 464 8.98 14.74 10.93
CA THR A 464 10.11 13.87 11.28
C THR A 464 11.21 13.93 10.22
N TYR A 465 10.83 13.90 8.93
CA TYR A 465 11.77 14.00 7.83
C TYR A 465 12.55 15.31 7.85
N ASP A 466 11.86 16.45 7.93
CA ASP A 466 12.49 17.78 7.93
C ASP A 466 13.42 17.95 9.13
N GLY A 467 12.97 17.52 10.31
CA GLY A 467 13.77 17.59 11.52
C GLY A 467 15.05 16.75 11.44
N GLN A 468 14.94 15.51 10.96
CA GLN A 468 16.09 14.61 10.86
C GLN A 468 17.06 15.10 9.78
N ARG A 469 16.57 15.55 8.62
CA ARG A 469 17.40 16.17 7.56
C ARG A 469 18.13 17.42 8.04
N ALA A 470 17.49 18.22 8.91
CA ALA A 470 18.11 19.42 9.47
C ALA A 470 19.21 19.11 10.50
N THR A 471 19.27 17.89 11.03
CA THR A 471 20.16 17.55 12.16
C THR A 471 21.12 16.40 11.88
N SER A 472 20.99 15.70 10.75
CA SER A 472 21.81 14.55 10.40
C SER A 472 21.95 14.39 8.88
N ASN A 473 23.12 13.90 8.43
CA ASN A 473 23.34 13.49 7.03
C ASN A 473 22.94 12.03 6.76
N LYS A 474 22.54 11.27 7.77
CA LYS A 474 22.03 9.89 7.60
C LYS A 474 20.69 9.91 6.86
N ARG A 475 20.44 8.90 6.04
CA ARG A 475 19.15 8.72 5.37
C ARG A 475 18.03 8.57 6.38
N VAL A 476 16.91 9.21 6.08
CA VAL A 476 15.69 9.06 6.86
C VAL A 476 15.02 7.78 6.41
N LEU A 477 14.49 7.01 7.35
CA LEU A 477 13.58 5.91 7.08
C LEU A 477 12.44 5.98 8.08
N THR A 478 11.23 6.14 7.55
CA THR A 478 10.00 6.07 8.34
C THR A 478 9.09 4.97 7.79
N LEU A 479 8.57 4.12 8.66
CA LEU A 479 7.45 3.23 8.37
C LEU A 479 6.16 3.89 8.90
N THR A 480 5.08 4.02 8.14
CA THR A 480 3.84 4.71 8.56
C THR A 480 2.56 3.96 8.13
N ARG A 481 1.51 3.95 8.95
CA ARG A 481 0.35 3.07 8.70
C ARG A 481 -0.55 3.56 7.57
N SER A 482 -0.45 4.85 7.27
CA SER A 482 -1.20 5.49 6.19
C SER A 482 -0.27 6.18 5.20
N ALA A 483 -0.75 6.49 4.00
CA ALA A 483 -0.05 7.34 3.04
C ALA A 483 -1.01 8.37 2.43
N TRP A 484 -0.43 9.37 1.78
CA TRP A 484 -1.17 10.39 1.05
C TRP A 484 -0.38 10.83 -0.18
N ALA A 485 -1.01 11.58 -1.09
CA ALA A 485 -0.29 12.21 -2.18
C ALA A 485 0.86 13.10 -1.63
N GLY A 486 2.07 12.88 -2.13
CA GLY A 486 3.30 13.55 -1.70
C GLY A 486 4.08 12.85 -0.58
N ALA A 487 3.52 11.82 0.08
CA ALA A 487 4.18 11.16 1.22
C ALA A 487 5.54 10.53 0.87
N GLN A 488 5.74 10.11 -0.38
CA GLN A 488 7.03 9.53 -0.80
C GLN A 488 8.23 10.45 -0.59
N ARG A 489 8.04 11.77 -0.56
CA ARG A 489 9.15 12.74 -0.42
C ARG A 489 9.72 12.79 0.99
N THR A 490 8.97 12.28 1.97
CA THR A 490 9.33 12.32 3.40
C THR A 490 10.08 11.05 3.83
N ALA A 491 10.57 10.25 2.86
CA ALA A 491 11.16 8.94 3.09
C ALA A 491 10.27 7.99 3.95
N ALA A 492 8.95 8.12 3.76
CA ALA A 492 7.94 7.34 4.43
C ALA A 492 7.52 6.15 3.56
N THR A 493 7.56 4.96 4.15
CA THR A 493 7.06 3.70 3.60
C THR A 493 5.73 3.40 4.25
N SER A 494 4.69 3.14 3.47
CA SER A 494 3.43 2.69 4.05
C SER A 494 3.35 1.17 4.24
N TRP A 495 2.56 0.72 5.22
CA TRP A 495 2.13 -0.68 5.29
C TRP A 495 0.61 -0.80 5.38
N SER A 496 0.08 -1.97 5.04
CA SER A 496 -1.35 -2.26 4.92
C SER A 496 -2.15 -2.32 6.24
N GLY A 497 -1.57 -1.96 7.37
CA GLY A 497 -2.22 -2.04 8.69
C GLY A 497 -2.37 -3.47 9.24
N ASP A 498 -3.29 -3.60 10.20
CA ASP A 498 -3.41 -4.75 11.11
C ASP A 498 -4.19 -5.93 10.51
N ILE A 499 -3.77 -6.41 9.34
CA ILE A 499 -4.44 -7.46 8.55
C ILE A 499 -4.54 -8.83 9.25
N PHE A 500 -5.48 -9.68 8.81
CA PHE A 500 -5.65 -11.03 9.36
C PHE A 500 -4.74 -12.06 8.69
N SER A 501 -4.29 -13.04 9.47
CA SER A 501 -3.57 -14.21 8.99
C SER A 501 -4.57 -15.16 8.32
N ASN A 502 -4.75 -15.04 7.01
CA ASN A 502 -5.48 -15.99 6.16
C ASN A 502 -5.11 -15.80 4.67
N TRP A 503 -5.52 -16.75 3.83
CA TRP A 503 -5.20 -16.76 2.40
C TRP A 503 -5.86 -15.62 1.61
N LYS A 504 -7.05 -15.18 2.04
CA LYS A 504 -7.76 -14.05 1.44
C LYS A 504 -6.96 -12.76 1.62
N SER A 505 -6.54 -12.45 2.84
CA SER A 505 -5.70 -11.30 3.15
C SER A 505 -4.40 -11.32 2.35
N LEU A 506 -3.73 -12.47 2.23
CA LEU A 506 -2.52 -12.60 1.40
C LEU A 506 -2.80 -12.23 -0.07
N ALA A 507 -3.90 -12.71 -0.65
CA ALA A 507 -4.28 -12.34 -2.03
C ALA A 507 -4.56 -10.83 -2.18
N GLU A 508 -5.24 -10.22 -1.20
CA GLU A 508 -5.55 -8.78 -1.18
C GLU A 508 -4.28 -7.92 -1.14
N GLN A 509 -3.22 -8.39 -0.45
CA GLN A 509 -1.94 -7.67 -0.36
C GLN A 509 -1.30 -7.40 -1.71
N ILE A 510 -1.45 -8.30 -2.68
CA ILE A 510 -0.84 -8.17 -4.00
C ILE A 510 -1.48 -6.99 -4.72
N SER A 511 -2.79 -7.06 -4.98
CA SER A 511 -3.52 -6.01 -5.70
C SER A 511 -3.53 -4.65 -4.97
N GLY A 512 -3.58 -4.67 -3.63
CA GLY A 512 -3.52 -3.47 -2.81
C GLY A 512 -2.15 -2.79 -2.88
N GLY A 513 -1.05 -3.53 -2.74
CA GLY A 513 0.31 -3.01 -2.87
C GLY A 513 0.59 -2.44 -4.27
N LEU A 514 0.05 -3.07 -5.32
CA LEU A 514 0.12 -2.56 -6.69
C LEU A 514 -0.63 -1.24 -6.87
N ASN A 515 -1.82 -1.12 -6.27
CA ASN A 515 -2.58 0.14 -6.31
C ASN A 515 -1.96 1.26 -5.47
N VAL A 516 -1.16 0.96 -4.44
CA VAL A 516 -0.34 1.97 -3.76
C VAL A 516 0.82 2.40 -4.67
N THR A 517 1.56 1.45 -5.21
CA THR A 517 2.82 1.74 -5.94
C THR A 517 2.59 2.42 -7.29
N ILE A 518 1.52 2.11 -8.00
CA ILE A 518 1.16 2.77 -9.27
C ILE A 518 0.78 4.24 -9.11
N THR A 519 0.38 4.69 -7.91
CA THR A 519 0.08 6.12 -7.64
C THR A 519 1.34 6.98 -7.54
N GLY A 520 2.52 6.37 -7.62
CA GLY A 520 3.77 7.04 -7.35
C GLY A 520 4.14 7.05 -5.86
N ASN A 521 3.74 6.07 -5.06
CA ASN A 521 4.34 5.83 -3.74
C ASN A 521 5.19 4.54 -3.82
N PRO A 522 6.52 4.63 -4.02
CA PRO A 522 7.30 3.52 -4.57
C PRO A 522 7.69 2.46 -3.53
N TYR A 523 7.58 2.81 -2.24
CA TYR A 523 7.98 1.98 -1.13
C TYR A 523 6.75 1.64 -0.28
N TRP A 524 6.46 0.36 -0.17
CA TRP A 524 5.33 -0.21 0.54
C TRP A 524 5.70 -1.58 1.12
N THR A 525 5.02 -2.00 2.18
CA THR A 525 5.15 -3.34 2.78
C THR A 525 3.84 -3.80 3.43
N GLN A 526 3.84 -4.98 4.02
CA GLN A 526 2.75 -5.55 4.80
C GLN A 526 3.31 -6.36 5.99
N ASP A 527 2.43 -6.89 6.84
CA ASP A 527 2.76 -7.80 7.93
C ASP A 527 2.86 -9.24 7.44
N THR A 528 4.08 -9.70 7.12
CA THR A 528 4.24 -11.05 6.55
C THR A 528 3.77 -12.12 7.55
N GLY A 529 2.74 -12.86 7.16
CA GLY A 529 2.05 -13.85 8.00
C GLY A 529 0.73 -13.36 8.60
N GLY A 530 0.41 -12.07 8.50
CA GLY A 530 -0.75 -11.43 9.09
C GLY A 530 -0.51 -10.93 10.52
N PHE A 531 -1.17 -9.82 10.89
CA PHE A 531 -1.11 -9.24 12.23
C PHE A 531 -1.85 -10.13 13.25
N PHE A 532 -3.16 -10.32 13.04
CA PHE A 532 -4.02 -11.14 13.90
C PHE A 532 -4.03 -12.60 13.44
N VAL A 533 -3.89 -13.54 14.39
CA VAL A 533 -3.95 -14.98 14.12
C VAL A 533 -5.20 -15.57 14.78
N THR A 534 -6.31 -15.60 14.04
CA THR A 534 -7.61 -16.07 14.53
C THR A 534 -8.01 -17.41 13.93
N GLU A 535 -7.72 -17.64 12.65
CA GLU A 535 -8.12 -18.85 11.89
C GLU A 535 -7.15 -20.04 12.05
N PHE A 536 -6.08 -19.87 12.83
CA PHE A 536 -5.05 -20.89 13.02
C PHE A 536 -4.79 -21.13 14.51
N PRO A 537 -5.61 -21.97 15.18
CA PRO A 537 -5.42 -22.26 16.60
C PRO A 537 -4.02 -22.84 16.86
N GLY A 538 -3.35 -22.30 17.87
CA GLY A 538 -1.94 -22.61 18.18
C GLY A 538 -0.91 -21.92 17.28
N GLY A 539 -1.36 -21.11 16.30
CA GLY A 539 -0.56 -20.22 15.44
C GLY A 539 0.70 -20.85 14.86
N GLU A 540 1.89 -20.46 15.30
CA GLU A 540 3.17 -20.99 14.81
C GLU A 540 3.31 -22.52 14.95
N LYS A 541 2.52 -23.12 15.85
CA LYS A 541 2.46 -24.58 16.02
C LYS A 541 1.50 -25.26 15.04
N ASN A 542 0.62 -24.51 14.38
CA ASN A 542 -0.36 -25.02 13.43
C ASN A 542 0.26 -25.21 12.03
N PRO A 543 0.29 -26.43 11.46
CA PRO A 543 0.86 -26.67 10.14
C PRO A 543 0.27 -25.83 9.00
N ALA A 544 -1.04 -25.52 9.07
CA ALA A 544 -1.68 -24.70 8.04
C ALA A 544 -1.23 -23.23 8.09
N TYR A 545 -0.96 -22.69 9.29
CA TYR A 545 -0.36 -21.36 9.42
C TYR A 545 1.08 -21.36 8.91
N ARG A 546 1.87 -22.41 9.18
CA ARG A 546 3.26 -22.48 8.72
C ARG A 546 3.37 -22.46 7.20
N GLU A 547 2.45 -23.13 6.51
CA GLU A 547 2.36 -23.07 5.05
C GLU A 547 1.98 -21.67 4.56
N LEU A 548 0.94 -21.06 5.16
CA LEU A 548 0.56 -19.67 4.85
C LEU A 548 1.76 -18.74 5.04
N PHE A 549 2.46 -18.83 6.18
CA PHE A 549 3.61 -18.01 6.50
C PHE A 549 4.74 -18.20 5.49
N ALA A 550 5.06 -19.44 5.10
CA ALA A 550 6.07 -19.72 4.07
C ALA A 550 5.73 -19.08 2.71
N ARG A 551 4.47 -19.19 2.26
CA ARG A 551 4.02 -18.58 0.99
C ARG A 551 3.99 -17.05 1.07
N TRP A 552 3.59 -16.49 2.20
CA TRP A 552 3.62 -15.06 2.44
C TRP A 552 5.05 -14.52 2.47
N PHE A 553 5.98 -15.28 3.05
CA PHE A 553 7.40 -14.93 3.09
C PHE A 553 8.03 -14.92 1.70
N GLN A 554 7.62 -15.83 0.81
CA GLN A 554 8.01 -15.81 -0.61
C GLN A 554 7.51 -14.57 -1.34
N PHE A 555 6.26 -14.16 -1.11
CA PHE A 555 5.73 -12.89 -1.63
C PHE A 555 6.58 -11.70 -1.13
N ALA A 556 6.90 -11.67 0.17
CA ALA A 556 7.63 -10.57 0.80
C ALA A 556 9.03 -10.34 0.22
N VAL A 557 9.66 -11.35 -0.42
CA VAL A 557 10.92 -11.18 -1.15
C VAL A 557 10.83 -10.09 -2.23
N PHE A 558 9.65 -9.91 -2.83
CA PHE A 558 9.41 -8.98 -3.94
C PHE A 558 8.58 -7.76 -3.53
N ASN A 559 8.37 -7.54 -2.24
CA ASN A 559 7.84 -6.28 -1.75
C ASN A 559 8.97 -5.23 -1.76
N PRO A 560 8.67 -3.93 -1.93
CA PRO A 560 9.70 -2.90 -1.82
C PRO A 560 10.53 -3.02 -0.53
N LEU A 561 9.88 -3.24 0.62
CA LEU A 561 10.52 -3.64 1.88
C LEU A 561 10.02 -5.02 2.31
N MET A 562 10.91 -5.86 2.86
CA MET A 562 10.59 -7.21 3.33
C MET A 562 10.50 -7.21 4.86
N ARG A 563 9.29 -7.36 5.41
CA ARG A 563 9.03 -7.25 6.86
C ARG A 563 8.12 -8.35 7.39
N VAL A 564 8.54 -8.96 8.50
CA VAL A 564 7.73 -9.86 9.33
C VAL A 564 7.24 -9.10 10.56
N HIS A 565 5.94 -9.19 10.85
CA HIS A 565 5.32 -8.58 12.03
C HIS A 565 3.99 -9.28 12.38
N GLY A 566 3.50 -9.04 13.60
CA GLY A 566 2.16 -9.42 14.05
C GLY A 566 2.10 -9.68 15.57
N THR A 567 0.90 -9.95 16.06
CA THR A 567 0.59 -10.20 17.49
C THR A 567 0.45 -11.70 17.82
N SER A 568 0.19 -12.01 19.09
CA SER A 568 -0.23 -13.31 19.65
C SER A 568 0.76 -14.47 19.62
N ILE A 569 1.71 -14.51 18.69
CA ILE A 569 2.60 -15.66 18.47
C ILE A 569 4.07 -15.30 18.20
N GLU A 570 4.97 -16.28 18.26
CA GLU A 570 6.34 -16.15 17.73
C GLU A 570 6.34 -16.31 16.20
N ARG A 571 7.20 -15.55 15.52
CA ARG A 571 7.30 -15.56 14.03
C ARG A 571 8.73 -15.56 13.52
N GLU A 572 9.70 -15.49 14.42
CA GLU A 572 11.12 -15.48 14.11
C GLU A 572 11.46 -16.74 13.27
N PRO A 573 11.90 -16.60 12.02
CA PRO A 573 12.03 -17.75 11.10
C PRO A 573 12.88 -18.90 11.64
N TYR A 574 13.88 -18.61 12.49
CA TYR A 574 14.75 -19.62 13.07
C TYR A 574 14.04 -20.64 13.98
N ILE A 575 12.86 -20.32 14.53
CA ILE A 575 12.12 -21.28 15.38
C ILE A 575 11.64 -22.49 14.57
N PHE A 576 11.42 -22.31 13.27
CA PHE A 576 10.98 -23.39 12.39
C PHE A 576 12.08 -24.41 12.13
N LYS A 577 13.34 -24.10 12.42
CA LYS A 577 14.43 -25.09 12.34
C LYS A 577 14.15 -26.33 13.18
N THR A 578 13.43 -26.18 14.29
CA THR A 578 12.98 -27.28 15.14
C THR A 578 11.50 -27.63 14.93
N LEU A 579 10.62 -26.64 14.77
CA LEU A 579 9.17 -26.88 14.65
C LEU A 579 8.78 -27.53 13.30
N ASP A 580 9.48 -27.18 12.23
CA ASP A 580 9.19 -27.61 10.86
C ASP A 580 10.39 -27.36 9.91
N PRO A 581 11.35 -28.29 9.82
CA PRO A 581 12.57 -28.11 9.03
C PRO A 581 12.32 -27.83 7.54
N THR A 582 11.21 -28.34 6.98
CA THR A 582 10.83 -28.10 5.59
C THR A 582 10.43 -26.64 5.38
N VAL A 583 9.63 -26.08 6.29
CA VAL A 583 9.28 -24.66 6.28
C VAL A 583 10.51 -23.79 6.50
N TYR A 584 11.37 -24.14 7.45
CA TYR A 584 12.63 -23.41 7.67
C TYR A 584 13.51 -23.34 6.43
N ALA A 585 13.68 -24.45 5.72
CA ALA A 585 14.44 -24.48 4.47
C ALA A 585 13.83 -23.53 3.42
N ALA A 586 12.50 -23.54 3.26
CA ALA A 586 11.82 -22.64 2.34
C ALA A 586 11.97 -21.16 2.73
N LEU A 587 11.89 -20.82 4.02
CA LEU A 587 12.12 -19.47 4.53
C LEU A 587 13.57 -19.02 4.29
N LEU A 588 14.54 -19.91 4.54
CA LEU A 588 15.96 -19.61 4.36
C LEU A 588 16.32 -19.41 2.88
N GLU A 589 15.79 -20.23 1.97
CA GLU A 589 15.98 -20.06 0.53
C GLU A 589 15.36 -18.76 0.02
N ALA A 590 14.16 -18.40 0.51
CA ALA A 590 13.49 -17.15 0.15
C ALA A 590 14.27 -15.91 0.64
N VAL A 591 14.75 -15.90 1.89
CA VAL A 591 15.57 -14.77 2.38
C VAL A 591 16.91 -14.71 1.65
N HIS A 592 17.56 -15.85 1.36
CA HIS A 592 18.77 -15.84 0.54
C HIS A 592 18.51 -15.23 -0.84
N LEU A 593 17.38 -15.55 -1.48
CA LEU A 593 17.00 -14.92 -2.74
C LEU A 593 16.87 -13.39 -2.61
N ARG A 594 16.25 -12.88 -1.53
CA ARG A 594 16.16 -11.44 -1.26
C ARG A 594 17.55 -10.79 -1.20
N TYR A 595 18.48 -11.34 -0.43
CA TYR A 595 19.81 -10.77 -0.26
C TYR A 595 20.65 -10.88 -1.54
N ARG A 596 20.52 -11.99 -2.27
CA ARG A 596 21.12 -12.12 -3.59
C ARG A 596 20.56 -11.09 -4.57
N LEU A 597 19.29 -10.69 -4.47
CA LEU A 597 18.70 -9.66 -5.32
C LEU A 597 19.11 -8.22 -4.94
N LEU A 598 19.88 -7.99 -3.87
CA LEU A 598 20.22 -6.62 -3.42
C LEU A 598 20.89 -5.74 -4.47
N PRO A 599 21.86 -6.20 -5.30
CA PRO A 599 22.41 -5.36 -6.37
C PRO A 599 21.36 -4.91 -7.38
N TYR A 600 20.38 -5.78 -7.68
CA TYR A 600 19.24 -5.45 -8.53
C TYR A 600 18.31 -4.45 -7.83
N ILE A 601 17.82 -4.77 -6.64
CA ILE A 601 16.87 -3.96 -5.87
C ILE A 601 17.42 -2.56 -5.59
N TYR A 602 18.67 -2.47 -5.17
CA TYR A 602 19.30 -1.19 -4.81
C TYR A 602 19.50 -0.30 -6.04
N SER A 603 19.78 -0.90 -7.19
CA SER A 603 19.83 -0.16 -8.46
C SER A 603 18.45 0.28 -8.93
N LEU A 604 17.38 -0.48 -8.64
CA LEU A 604 16.01 -0.02 -8.89
C LEU A 604 15.62 1.13 -7.97
N SER A 605 16.02 1.10 -6.69
CA SER A 605 15.84 2.24 -5.78
C SER A 605 16.52 3.49 -6.32
N TRP A 606 17.73 3.35 -6.89
CA TRP A 606 18.36 4.46 -7.62
C TRP A 606 17.54 4.96 -8.80
N GLN A 607 16.93 4.08 -9.60
CA GLN A 607 16.03 4.50 -10.68
C GLN A 607 14.78 5.22 -10.16
N VAL A 608 14.26 4.87 -8.99
CA VAL A 608 13.16 5.63 -8.35
C VAL A 608 13.60 7.07 -8.09
N THR A 609 14.79 7.25 -7.51
CA THR A 609 15.28 8.58 -7.14
C THR A 609 15.76 9.39 -8.34
N ALA A 610 16.52 8.79 -9.24
CA ALA A 610 17.15 9.46 -10.38
C ALA A 610 16.25 9.58 -11.61
N SER A 611 15.19 8.76 -11.71
CA SER A 611 14.36 8.67 -12.93
C SER A 611 12.87 8.45 -12.64
N HIS A 612 12.44 8.63 -11.39
CA HIS A 612 11.03 8.51 -10.98
C HIS A 612 10.39 7.15 -11.27
N TYR A 613 11.19 6.08 -11.25
CA TYR A 613 10.74 4.71 -11.50
C TYR A 613 9.88 4.14 -10.35
N THR A 614 9.38 2.91 -10.56
CA THR A 614 8.55 2.14 -9.61
C THR A 614 9.04 0.69 -9.53
N LEU A 615 9.23 0.15 -8.32
CA LEU A 615 9.77 -1.21 -8.09
C LEU A 615 8.72 -2.31 -8.31
N MET A 616 7.66 -2.32 -7.51
CA MET A 616 6.55 -3.28 -7.61
C MET A 616 5.51 -2.70 -8.56
N ARG A 617 5.22 -3.39 -9.67
CA ARG A 617 4.57 -2.80 -10.84
C ARG A 617 3.43 -3.68 -11.33
N ALA A 618 2.25 -3.09 -11.48
CA ALA A 618 1.12 -3.75 -12.10
C ALA A 618 1.47 -4.08 -13.57
N LEU A 619 1.08 -5.26 -14.06
CA LEU A 619 1.39 -5.68 -15.43
C LEU A 619 0.99 -4.65 -16.52
N PRO A 620 -0.12 -3.89 -16.41
CA PRO A 620 -0.48 -2.86 -17.38
C PRO A 620 0.55 -1.72 -17.50
N MET A 621 1.45 -1.54 -16.54
CA MET A 621 2.53 -0.54 -16.63
C MET A 621 3.55 -0.92 -17.71
N ASP A 622 3.86 -2.21 -17.83
CA ASP A 622 4.88 -2.74 -18.74
C ASP A 622 4.28 -3.36 -20.01
N PHE A 623 3.00 -3.74 -19.95
CA PHE A 623 2.26 -4.38 -21.04
C PHE A 623 0.92 -3.67 -21.34
N PRO A 624 0.89 -2.34 -21.55
CA PRO A 624 -0.35 -1.59 -21.73
C PRO A 624 -1.14 -1.99 -22.98
N HIS A 625 -0.53 -2.69 -23.93
CA HIS A 625 -1.17 -3.15 -25.17
C HIS A 625 -1.74 -4.57 -25.09
N ASP A 626 -1.59 -5.26 -23.95
CA ASP A 626 -2.14 -6.59 -23.72
C ASP A 626 -3.34 -6.49 -22.75
N PRO A 627 -4.59 -6.39 -23.24
CA PRO A 627 -5.76 -6.20 -22.37
C PRO A 627 -5.99 -7.38 -21.41
N LYS A 628 -5.40 -8.56 -21.65
CA LYS A 628 -5.52 -9.71 -20.73
C LYS A 628 -4.86 -9.46 -19.38
N VAL A 629 -3.95 -8.49 -19.29
CA VAL A 629 -3.24 -8.18 -18.04
C VAL A 629 -3.97 -7.16 -17.17
N TYR A 630 -5.05 -6.54 -17.67
CA TYR A 630 -5.68 -5.40 -16.99
C TYR A 630 -6.32 -5.78 -15.65
N ASP A 631 -6.87 -6.97 -15.55
CA ASP A 631 -7.57 -7.47 -14.36
C ASP A 631 -6.73 -8.48 -13.55
N ILE A 632 -5.53 -8.82 -13.99
CA ILE A 632 -4.66 -9.77 -13.28
C ILE A 632 -4.21 -9.13 -11.96
N ASN A 633 -4.68 -9.70 -10.85
CA ASN A 633 -4.54 -9.15 -9.50
C ASN A 633 -3.56 -9.94 -8.60
N ASP A 634 -3.00 -11.04 -9.12
CA ASP A 634 -2.16 -11.98 -8.39
C ASP A 634 -0.73 -12.10 -8.96
N THR A 635 -0.45 -11.40 -10.06
CA THR A 635 0.83 -11.46 -10.79
C THR A 635 1.31 -10.04 -11.08
N PHE A 636 2.61 -9.80 -10.89
CA PHE A 636 3.18 -8.47 -11.06
C PHE A 636 4.63 -8.49 -11.56
N MET A 637 5.10 -7.34 -12.04
CA MET A 637 6.51 -7.11 -12.35
C MET A 637 7.22 -6.53 -11.11
N PHE A 638 8.40 -7.07 -10.77
CA PHE A 638 9.32 -6.51 -9.80
C PHE A 638 10.56 -5.96 -10.52
N GLY A 639 10.52 -4.66 -10.79
CA GLY A 639 11.38 -3.99 -11.76
C GLY A 639 11.13 -4.50 -13.19
N PRO A 640 12.04 -4.20 -14.13
CA PRO A 640 11.82 -4.51 -15.55
C PRO A 640 11.95 -6.00 -15.90
N ALA A 641 12.57 -6.82 -15.04
CA ALA A 641 12.96 -8.19 -15.38
C ALA A 641 12.05 -9.28 -14.80
N CYS A 642 11.63 -9.14 -13.55
CA CYS A 642 11.07 -10.23 -12.75
C CYS A 642 9.53 -10.24 -12.80
N LEU A 643 8.90 -11.26 -13.38
CA LEU A 643 7.47 -11.53 -13.25
C LEU A 643 7.23 -12.55 -12.14
N VAL A 644 6.40 -12.18 -11.17
CA VAL A 644 6.19 -12.94 -9.93
C VAL A 644 4.69 -13.18 -9.74
N GLN A 645 4.30 -14.43 -9.48
CA GLN A 645 2.95 -14.78 -9.05
C GLN A 645 3.05 -15.52 -7.70
N PRO A 646 2.74 -14.89 -6.56
CA PRO A 646 2.69 -15.58 -5.28
C PRO A 646 1.65 -16.72 -5.25
N VAL A 647 1.92 -17.74 -4.44
CA VAL A 647 0.92 -18.79 -4.15
C VAL A 647 -0.01 -18.27 -3.06
N THR A 648 -1.28 -18.07 -3.38
CA THR A 648 -2.29 -17.45 -2.49
C THR A 648 -3.36 -18.43 -2.03
N ARG A 649 -3.09 -19.74 -2.06
CA ARG A 649 -3.98 -20.79 -1.57
C ARG A 649 -3.19 -21.89 -0.84
N ALA A 650 -3.88 -22.59 0.06
CA ALA A 650 -3.36 -23.81 0.65
C ALA A 650 -3.16 -24.90 -0.42
N MET A 651 -2.08 -25.66 -0.27
CA MET A 651 -1.62 -26.75 -1.14
C MET A 651 -1.30 -28.02 -0.35
N TYR A 652 -0.85 -27.90 0.91
CA TYR A 652 -0.47 -29.04 1.75
C TYR A 652 -1.45 -29.28 2.91
N ASN A 653 -1.87 -28.20 3.57
CA ASN A 653 -2.69 -28.21 4.77
C ASN A 653 -4.05 -27.55 4.46
N LEU A 654 -4.81 -28.19 3.58
CA LEU A 654 -6.16 -27.76 3.24
C LEU A 654 -7.02 -27.76 4.50
N GLN A 655 -7.53 -26.59 4.89
CA GLN A 655 -8.54 -26.50 5.93
C GLN A 655 -9.86 -27.05 5.40
N ASP A 656 -10.59 -27.79 6.24
CA ASP A 656 -11.93 -28.20 5.88
C ASP A 656 -12.81 -26.94 5.74
N PRO A 657 -13.66 -26.84 4.71
CA PRO A 657 -14.68 -25.79 4.66
C PRO A 657 -15.52 -25.82 5.94
N PRO A 658 -16.03 -24.66 6.39
CA PRO A 658 -16.93 -24.58 7.55
C PRO A 658 -18.09 -25.56 7.41
N ALA A 659 -18.49 -26.16 8.53
CA ALA A 659 -19.70 -26.98 8.58
C ALA A 659 -20.91 -26.12 8.18
N THR A 660 -21.86 -26.70 7.43
CA THR A 660 -23.02 -25.97 6.95
C THR A 660 -24.01 -25.72 8.08
N THR A 661 -24.62 -24.53 8.14
CA THR A 661 -25.72 -24.25 9.07
C THR A 661 -26.84 -25.26 8.85
N ILE A 662 -27.34 -25.86 9.93
CA ILE A 662 -28.47 -26.79 9.82
C ILE A 662 -29.69 -26.02 9.26
N PRO A 663 -30.28 -26.44 8.13
CA PRO A 663 -31.34 -25.70 7.48
C PRO A 663 -32.63 -25.78 8.29
N ALA A 664 -33.47 -24.74 8.17
CA ALA A 664 -34.76 -24.67 8.86
C ALA A 664 -35.69 -25.85 8.57
N SER A 665 -35.57 -26.45 7.38
CA SER A 665 -36.31 -27.65 7.00
C SER A 665 -36.04 -28.84 7.93
N ALA A 666 -34.85 -28.90 8.54
CA ALA A 666 -34.44 -29.96 9.46
C ALA A 666 -34.73 -29.66 10.93
N LEU A 667 -35.23 -28.48 11.30
CA LEU A 667 -35.42 -28.09 12.71
C LEU A 667 -36.90 -28.04 13.09
N ARG A 668 -37.24 -28.61 14.25
CA ARG A 668 -38.59 -28.55 14.83
C ARG A 668 -38.53 -28.14 16.30
N THR A 669 -39.47 -27.33 16.76
CA THR A 669 -39.64 -27.02 18.18
C THR A 669 -40.18 -28.25 18.92
N PRO A 670 -40.16 -28.29 20.27
CA PRO A 670 -40.69 -29.43 21.02
C PRO A 670 -42.18 -29.73 20.74
N ASP A 671 -42.95 -28.73 20.32
CA ASP A 671 -44.36 -28.84 19.92
C ASP A 671 -44.55 -29.02 18.39
N GLY A 672 -43.47 -29.27 17.64
CA GLY A 672 -43.52 -29.66 16.22
C GLY A 672 -43.60 -28.52 15.20
N ARG A 673 -43.49 -27.25 15.62
CA ARG A 673 -43.43 -26.10 14.71
C ARG A 673 -42.06 -25.99 14.04
N PRO A 674 -41.93 -25.37 12.84
CA PRO A 674 -40.62 -25.14 12.22
C PRO A 674 -39.69 -24.26 13.08
N GLY A 675 -38.41 -24.64 13.22
CA GLY A 675 -37.39 -23.90 13.98
C GLY A 675 -37.04 -24.50 15.34
N LEU A 676 -36.27 -23.78 16.17
CA LEU A 676 -35.93 -24.13 17.56
C LEU A 676 -36.51 -23.10 18.53
N ALA A 677 -37.01 -23.56 19.68
CA ALA A 677 -37.57 -22.67 20.69
C ALA A 677 -36.43 -22.12 21.58
N GLY A 678 -36.21 -20.81 21.52
CA GLY A 678 -35.17 -20.11 22.28
C GLY A 678 -35.70 -19.35 23.50
N GLN A 679 -34.91 -19.30 24.56
CA GLN A 679 -35.13 -18.49 25.76
C GLN A 679 -33.86 -17.70 26.08
N TYR A 680 -33.97 -16.39 26.19
CA TYR A 680 -32.88 -15.50 26.63
C TYR A 680 -32.92 -15.29 28.15
N PHE A 681 -31.76 -15.00 28.72
CA PHE A 681 -31.56 -14.72 30.14
C PHE A 681 -30.58 -13.56 30.33
N GLU A 682 -30.84 -12.72 31.32
CA GLU A 682 -29.84 -11.79 31.84
C GLU A 682 -28.83 -12.56 32.68
N GLY A 683 -27.54 -12.26 32.51
CA GLY A 683 -26.42 -12.95 33.13
C GLY A 683 -25.88 -14.11 32.29
N GLU A 684 -24.68 -14.58 32.61
CA GLU A 684 -23.92 -15.55 31.81
C GLU A 684 -24.25 -17.01 32.17
N ASN A 685 -25.09 -17.25 33.20
CA ASN A 685 -25.43 -18.57 33.72
C ASN A 685 -26.93 -18.80 33.90
N PHE A 686 -27.75 -18.20 33.03
CA PHE A 686 -29.21 -18.43 32.95
C PHE A 686 -29.98 -17.88 34.16
N GLU A 687 -29.54 -16.76 34.72
CA GLU A 687 -29.97 -16.25 36.01
C GLU A 687 -31.39 -15.69 35.97
N THR A 688 -31.67 -14.76 35.05
CA THR A 688 -32.99 -14.11 34.97
C THR A 688 -33.62 -14.29 33.59
N PRO A 689 -34.70 -15.07 33.42
CA PRO A 689 -35.33 -15.27 32.13
C PRO A 689 -35.92 -13.97 31.58
N LYS A 690 -35.73 -13.75 30.28
CA LYS A 690 -36.27 -12.62 29.51
C LYS A 690 -37.20 -13.15 28.41
N GLY A 691 -37.04 -12.68 27.18
CA GLY A 691 -37.87 -13.02 26.03
C GLY A 691 -37.62 -14.42 25.48
N LYS A 692 -38.65 -14.92 24.80
CA LYS A 692 -38.64 -16.19 24.06
C LYS A 692 -38.68 -15.92 22.56
N VAL A 693 -38.07 -16.81 21.78
CA VAL A 693 -38.03 -16.74 20.32
C VAL A 693 -38.28 -18.13 19.71
N ILE A 694 -38.65 -18.16 18.42
CA ILE A 694 -38.56 -19.37 17.60
C ILE A 694 -37.65 -19.03 16.44
N ASP A 695 -36.47 -19.64 16.42
CA ASP A 695 -35.47 -19.39 15.40
C ASP A 695 -35.58 -20.46 14.32
N ALA A 696 -35.91 -20.05 13.08
CA ALA A 696 -36.01 -20.96 11.95
C ALA A 696 -34.68 -21.69 11.69
N LYS A 697 -33.55 -21.01 11.89
CA LYS A 697 -32.19 -21.55 11.93
C LYS A 697 -31.45 -20.93 13.11
N LEU A 698 -30.50 -21.65 13.71
CA LEU A 698 -29.63 -21.07 14.73
C LEU A 698 -28.32 -20.62 14.06
N ASP A 699 -28.25 -19.35 13.72
CA ASP A 699 -27.15 -18.72 12.96
C ASP A 699 -27.17 -17.21 13.24
N HIS A 700 -26.85 -16.87 14.48
CA HIS A 700 -26.92 -15.51 15.00
C HIS A 700 -25.55 -14.84 14.92
N THR A 701 -25.57 -13.59 14.45
CA THR A 701 -24.49 -12.63 14.64
C THR A 701 -25.15 -11.34 15.09
N TRP A 702 -24.95 -10.98 16.35
CA TRP A 702 -25.59 -9.79 16.90
C TRP A 702 -24.71 -8.56 16.58
N PRO A 703 -25.18 -7.55 15.82
CA PRO A 703 -24.38 -6.37 15.44
C PRO A 703 -24.17 -5.41 16.60
N GLY A 704 -23.20 -4.49 16.54
CA GLY A 704 -22.97 -3.40 17.52
C GLY A 704 -23.97 -2.25 17.43
N PRO A 705 -24.23 -1.50 18.53
CA PRO A 705 -24.93 -0.21 18.44
C PRO A 705 -24.22 0.71 17.43
N PRO A 706 -24.94 1.55 16.65
CA PRO A 706 -26.38 1.84 16.74
C PRO A 706 -27.28 0.84 16.00
N LEU A 707 -26.73 -0.19 15.34
CA LEU A 707 -27.48 -1.15 14.50
C LEU A 707 -28.10 -2.32 15.30
N ALA A 708 -28.16 -2.21 16.63
CA ALA A 708 -28.40 -3.35 17.49
C ALA A 708 -29.50 -3.07 18.52
N GLU A 709 -30.59 -3.82 18.39
CA GLU A 709 -31.54 -4.04 19.49
C GLU A 709 -31.11 -5.28 20.27
N ALA A 710 -31.20 -5.20 21.60
CA ALA A 710 -30.90 -6.34 22.46
C ALA A 710 -31.93 -7.46 22.23
N PRO A 711 -31.51 -8.70 21.95
CA PRO A 711 -32.44 -9.76 21.58
C PRO A 711 -33.28 -10.16 22.78
N GLY A 712 -34.55 -10.52 22.52
CA GLY A 712 -35.41 -11.11 23.54
C GLY A 712 -35.56 -10.28 24.82
N GLY A 713 -35.65 -8.95 24.74
CA GLY A 713 -35.92 -8.11 25.91
C GLY A 713 -34.79 -8.02 26.94
N LEU A 714 -33.55 -8.34 26.53
CA LEU A 714 -32.34 -8.08 27.31
C LEU A 714 -32.09 -6.58 27.47
N SER A 715 -31.38 -6.21 28.54
CA SER A 715 -31.02 -4.80 28.80
C SER A 715 -29.81 -4.32 28.00
N GLY A 716 -29.03 -5.25 27.45
CA GLY A 716 -27.83 -5.00 26.68
C GLY A 716 -27.38 -6.21 25.86
N LEU A 717 -26.20 -6.08 25.24
CA LEU A 717 -25.63 -7.08 24.32
C LEU A 717 -24.42 -7.81 24.90
N ASN A 718 -24.15 -7.62 26.19
CA ASN A 718 -23.07 -8.25 26.94
C ASN A 718 -23.67 -8.90 28.18
N SER A 719 -22.96 -9.86 28.76
CA SER A 719 -23.35 -10.60 29.96
C SER A 719 -24.78 -11.14 29.91
N PHE A 720 -25.08 -11.91 28.85
CA PHE A 720 -26.35 -12.60 28.68
C PHE A 720 -26.13 -14.07 28.34
N SER A 721 -27.17 -14.89 28.49
CA SER A 721 -27.15 -16.28 28.06
C SER A 721 -28.45 -16.65 27.36
N ALA A 722 -28.40 -17.75 26.60
CA ALA A 722 -29.54 -18.23 25.84
C ALA A 722 -29.55 -19.74 25.74
N ARG A 723 -30.75 -20.32 25.77
CA ARG A 723 -30.98 -21.76 25.61
C ARG A 723 -31.99 -22.01 24.49
N TRP A 724 -31.66 -22.92 23.58
CA TRP A 724 -32.57 -23.39 22.53
C TRP A 724 -32.88 -24.87 22.73
N GLU A 725 -34.13 -25.25 22.49
CA GLU A 725 -34.61 -26.63 22.58
C GLU A 725 -35.49 -26.99 21.37
N GLY A 726 -35.43 -28.26 20.95
CA GLY A 726 -36.22 -28.78 19.84
C GLY A 726 -35.74 -30.14 19.37
N GLN A 727 -35.90 -30.40 18.08
CA GLN A 727 -35.49 -31.63 17.41
C GLN A 727 -34.81 -31.32 16.07
N ILE A 728 -33.84 -32.16 15.70
CA ILE A 728 -33.25 -32.19 14.36
C ILE A 728 -33.81 -33.40 13.63
N ILE A 729 -34.37 -33.20 12.45
CA ILE A 729 -34.87 -34.25 11.54
C ILE A 729 -33.76 -34.62 10.57
N ILE A 730 -33.32 -35.87 10.61
CA ILE A 730 -32.14 -36.33 9.89
C ILE A 730 -32.48 -36.61 8.40
N PRO A 731 -31.76 -35.99 7.44
CA PRO A 731 -32.15 -36.02 6.03
C PRO A 731 -31.68 -37.27 5.28
N GLU A 732 -30.63 -37.93 5.73
CA GLU A 732 -30.06 -39.13 5.09
C GLU A 732 -29.42 -40.08 6.13
N ASP A 733 -29.22 -41.33 5.75
CA ASP A 733 -28.52 -42.33 6.57
C ASP A 733 -27.01 -42.07 6.60
N GLY A 734 -26.40 -42.16 7.79
CA GLY A 734 -24.95 -42.27 7.92
C GLY A 734 -24.35 -41.50 9.09
N THR A 735 -23.04 -41.30 9.04
CA THR A 735 -22.33 -40.51 10.03
C THR A 735 -22.43 -39.02 9.72
N PHE A 736 -22.93 -38.25 10.67
CA PHE A 736 -22.92 -36.80 10.69
C PHE A 736 -21.81 -36.31 11.63
N GLU A 737 -21.28 -35.12 11.38
CA GLU A 737 -20.58 -34.33 12.39
C GLU A 737 -21.54 -33.20 12.81
N LEU A 738 -22.00 -33.20 14.07
CA LEU A 738 -22.88 -32.16 14.62
C LEU A 738 -22.07 -31.28 15.58
N GLY A 739 -22.25 -29.96 15.50
CA GLY A 739 -21.47 -29.04 16.33
C GLY A 739 -22.02 -27.62 16.41
N LEU A 740 -21.34 -26.82 17.21
CA LEU A 740 -21.62 -25.40 17.39
C LEU A 740 -20.38 -24.59 17.02
N GLU A 741 -20.60 -23.44 16.39
CA GLU A 741 -19.62 -22.37 16.25
C GLU A 741 -20.08 -21.17 17.09
N GLY A 742 -19.23 -20.68 17.99
CA GLY A 742 -19.54 -19.51 18.82
C GLY A 742 -18.27 -18.92 19.43
N ASP A 743 -18.34 -17.66 19.85
CA ASP A 743 -17.21 -16.92 20.44
C ASP A 743 -17.00 -17.18 21.91
N ASP A 744 -17.99 -16.92 22.75
CA ASP A 744 -17.90 -17.21 24.17
C ASP A 744 -18.34 -18.66 24.43
N GLY A 745 -19.00 -18.96 25.56
CA GLY A 745 -19.24 -20.34 25.93
C GLY A 745 -20.47 -20.94 25.27
N TYR A 746 -20.38 -22.20 24.84
CA TYR A 746 -21.50 -22.95 24.29
C TYR A 746 -21.48 -24.44 24.63
N ARG A 747 -22.68 -25.06 24.65
CA ARG A 747 -22.87 -26.51 24.82
C ARG A 747 -23.95 -27.03 23.88
N LEU A 748 -23.71 -28.21 23.32
CA LEU A 748 -24.67 -28.96 22.52
C LEU A 748 -24.99 -30.27 23.21
N PHE A 749 -26.28 -30.53 23.39
CA PHE A 749 -26.81 -31.80 23.88
C PHE A 749 -27.66 -32.45 22.79
N ILE A 750 -27.47 -33.75 22.58
CA ILE A 750 -28.30 -34.59 21.71
C ILE A 750 -28.89 -35.71 22.55
N ASP A 751 -30.20 -35.89 22.49
CA ASP A 751 -30.97 -36.86 23.30
C ASP A 751 -30.63 -36.78 24.80
N GLY A 752 -30.47 -35.56 25.31
CA GLY A 752 -30.14 -35.26 26.71
C GLY A 752 -28.68 -35.48 27.11
N LYS A 753 -27.83 -36.01 26.21
CA LYS A 753 -26.40 -36.23 26.47
C LYS A 753 -25.57 -35.07 25.95
N LEU A 754 -24.59 -34.62 26.75
CA LEU A 754 -23.63 -33.59 26.33
C LEU A 754 -22.77 -34.15 25.20
N LEU A 755 -22.85 -33.53 24.03
CA LEU A 755 -22.12 -33.92 22.84
C LEU A 755 -20.89 -33.03 22.60
N VAL A 756 -21.08 -31.72 22.73
CA VAL A 756 -20.03 -30.72 22.56
C VAL A 756 -20.10 -29.73 23.72
N GLU A 757 -18.95 -29.38 24.27
CA GLU A 757 -18.80 -28.33 25.27
C GLU A 757 -17.56 -27.49 24.98
N ASP A 758 -17.75 -26.18 24.99
CA ASP A 758 -16.67 -25.20 25.07
C ASP A 758 -17.19 -24.02 25.88
N TRP A 759 -17.11 -24.12 27.21
CA TRP A 759 -17.72 -23.15 28.13
C TRP A 759 -16.67 -22.15 28.63
N ALA A 760 -16.14 -21.33 27.72
CA ALA A 760 -15.10 -20.35 28.02
C ALA A 760 -15.20 -19.10 27.11
N ASN A 761 -14.71 -17.96 27.62
CA ASN A 761 -14.64 -16.72 26.85
C ASN A 761 -13.63 -16.85 25.71
N GLY A 762 -13.92 -16.29 24.53
CA GLY A 762 -12.99 -16.36 23.42
C GLY A 762 -13.51 -15.79 22.10
N ALA A 763 -12.76 -16.03 21.03
CA ALA A 763 -13.20 -15.74 19.67
C ALA A 763 -14.00 -16.92 19.10
N ALA A 764 -14.78 -16.63 18.04
CA ALA A 764 -15.61 -17.61 17.35
C ALA A 764 -14.81 -18.85 16.95
N ARG A 765 -15.26 -20.02 17.42
CA ARG A 765 -14.63 -21.31 17.16
C ARG A 765 -15.66 -22.40 17.01
N TYR A 766 -15.41 -23.35 16.11
CA TYR A 766 -16.28 -24.50 15.88
C TYR A 766 -15.80 -25.72 16.67
N LYS A 767 -16.74 -26.42 17.30
CA LYS A 767 -16.50 -27.74 17.90
C LYS A 767 -17.63 -28.68 17.52
N GLY A 768 -17.27 -29.84 16.96
CA GLY A 768 -18.21 -30.85 16.49
C GLY A 768 -17.86 -32.25 16.98
N ALA A 769 -18.84 -33.15 16.96
CA ALA A 769 -18.67 -34.56 17.27
C ALA A 769 -19.41 -35.42 16.25
N LYS A 770 -18.88 -36.62 16.00
CA LYS A 770 -19.46 -37.55 15.02
C LYS A 770 -20.52 -38.45 15.64
N LEU A 771 -21.65 -38.60 14.95
CA LEU A 771 -22.77 -39.45 15.34
C LEU A 771 -23.29 -40.19 14.11
N THR A 772 -23.67 -41.47 14.27
CA THR A 772 -24.33 -42.22 13.20
C THR A 772 -25.83 -42.18 13.42
N LEU A 773 -26.55 -41.62 12.45
CA LEU A 773 -27.98 -41.34 12.51
C LEU A 773 -28.71 -41.93 11.31
N LYS A 774 -30.02 -42.11 11.46
CA LYS A 774 -30.90 -42.68 10.42
C LYS A 774 -31.80 -41.63 9.79
N GLN A 775 -32.03 -41.74 8.49
CA GLN A 775 -32.95 -40.88 7.75
C GLN A 775 -34.34 -40.89 8.41
N GLY A 776 -34.92 -39.71 8.58
CA GLY A 776 -36.20 -39.50 9.24
C GLY A 776 -36.16 -39.60 10.77
N GLN A 777 -35.03 -39.97 11.38
CA GLN A 777 -34.85 -39.92 12.83
C GLN A 777 -35.01 -38.47 13.31
N ALA A 778 -35.83 -38.26 14.33
CA ALA A 778 -35.93 -37.00 15.06
C ALA A 778 -35.07 -37.11 16.32
N VAL A 779 -33.98 -36.35 16.41
CA VAL A 779 -33.10 -36.33 17.60
C VAL A 779 -33.39 -35.09 18.42
N ALA A 780 -33.57 -35.24 19.74
CA ALA A 780 -33.80 -34.10 20.61
C ALA A 780 -32.52 -33.28 20.72
N VAL A 781 -32.61 -31.97 20.56
CA VAL A 781 -31.47 -31.05 20.65
C VAL A 781 -31.72 -30.01 21.75
N ARG A 782 -30.69 -29.78 22.57
CA ARG A 782 -30.62 -28.62 23.46
C ARG A 782 -29.29 -27.92 23.27
N ILE A 783 -29.34 -26.61 23.10
CA ILE A 783 -28.18 -25.75 22.90
C ILE A 783 -28.17 -24.69 23.98
N GLU A 784 -27.00 -24.42 24.51
CA GLU A 784 -26.76 -23.42 25.54
C GLU A 784 -25.61 -22.53 25.09
N TYR A 785 -25.73 -21.24 25.36
CA TYR A 785 -24.73 -20.23 25.01
C TYR A 785 -24.70 -19.15 26.08
N TYR A 786 -23.54 -18.59 26.35
CA TYR A 786 -23.41 -17.31 27.03
C TYR A 786 -22.51 -16.38 26.25
N GLN A 787 -22.79 -15.09 26.40
CA GLN A 787 -22.01 -13.97 25.90
C GLN A 787 -21.52 -13.15 27.09
N ALA A 788 -20.20 -13.01 27.22
CA ALA A 788 -19.57 -12.10 28.15
C ALA A 788 -19.43 -10.71 27.52
N THR A 789 -18.48 -10.53 26.60
CA THR A 789 -18.19 -9.22 25.99
C THR A 789 -17.60 -9.36 24.59
N GLY A 790 -17.74 -8.35 23.74
CA GLY A 790 -17.02 -8.28 22.46
C GLY A 790 -17.82 -8.81 21.26
N GLY A 791 -17.21 -9.69 20.47
CA GLY A 791 -17.90 -10.42 19.40
C GLY A 791 -19.02 -11.28 19.98
N ARG A 792 -20.10 -11.48 19.23
CA ARG A 792 -21.28 -12.25 19.69
C ARG A 792 -21.89 -12.99 18.52
N SER A 793 -21.73 -14.30 18.54
CA SER A 793 -22.13 -15.17 17.46
C SER A 793 -22.38 -16.59 17.96
N LEU A 794 -23.39 -17.23 17.40
CA LEU A 794 -23.68 -18.64 17.65
C LEU A 794 -24.33 -19.27 16.42
N ARG A 795 -23.79 -20.40 15.98
CA ARG A 795 -24.28 -21.15 14.83
C ARG A 795 -24.34 -22.65 15.14
N LEU A 796 -25.51 -23.25 14.90
CA LEU A 796 -25.67 -24.71 14.85
C LEU A 796 -25.36 -25.21 13.44
N ALA A 797 -24.37 -26.08 13.34
CA ALA A 797 -23.89 -26.56 12.06
C ALA A 797 -23.65 -28.08 12.05
N TRP A 798 -23.71 -28.64 10.85
CA TRP A 798 -23.42 -30.05 10.62
C TRP A 798 -22.55 -30.27 9.38
N ARG A 799 -21.94 -31.45 9.32
CA ARG A 799 -21.51 -32.06 8.06
C ARG A 799 -22.31 -33.34 7.88
N THR A 800 -23.02 -33.42 6.76
CA THR A 800 -23.79 -34.60 6.38
C THR A 800 -22.87 -35.75 5.97
N PRO A 801 -23.35 -37.01 5.94
CA PRO A 801 -22.64 -38.12 5.33
C PRO A 801 -22.11 -37.80 3.92
N ALA A 802 -22.90 -37.11 3.10
CA ALA A 802 -22.47 -36.63 1.78
C ALA A 802 -21.30 -35.64 1.87
N ASP A 803 -21.38 -34.63 2.76
CA ASP A 803 -20.30 -33.65 2.95
C ASP A 803 -19.01 -34.32 3.43
N LEU A 804 -19.11 -35.24 4.41
CA LEU A 804 -17.95 -35.97 4.92
C LEU A 804 -17.29 -36.87 3.87
N ARG A 805 -18.09 -37.49 2.98
CA ARG A 805 -17.55 -38.25 1.82
C ARG A 805 -16.83 -37.31 0.86
N ALA A 806 -17.43 -36.18 0.49
CA ALA A 806 -16.82 -35.19 -0.40
C ALA A 806 -15.50 -34.63 0.19
N LEU A 807 -15.46 -34.37 1.50
CA LEU A 807 -14.24 -33.97 2.21
C LEU A 807 -13.15 -35.05 2.21
N ALA A 808 -13.54 -36.31 2.38
CA ALA A 808 -12.58 -37.41 2.34
C ALA A 808 -11.98 -37.62 0.94
N GLU A 809 -12.77 -37.37 -0.11
CA GLU A 809 -12.32 -37.43 -1.51
C GLU A 809 -11.40 -36.27 -1.87
N SER A 810 -11.75 -35.03 -1.48
CA SER A 810 -10.94 -33.83 -1.78
C SER A 810 -9.53 -33.90 -1.19
N ARG A 811 -9.37 -34.52 -0.01
CA ARG A 811 -8.06 -34.72 0.65
C ARG A 811 -7.10 -35.62 -0.12
N LYS A 812 -7.57 -36.43 -1.07
CA LYS A 812 -6.73 -37.37 -1.83
C LYS A 812 -5.99 -36.72 -3.00
N VAL A 813 -6.44 -35.56 -3.47
CA VAL A 813 -5.87 -34.89 -4.64
C VAL A 813 -5.15 -33.62 -4.18
N ARG A 814 -3.82 -33.61 -4.27
CA ARG A 814 -3.02 -32.40 -4.04
C ARG A 814 -2.71 -31.74 -5.37
N ASP A 815 -3.36 -30.61 -5.64
CA ASP A 815 -2.97 -29.74 -6.72
C ASP A 815 -1.89 -28.77 -6.23
N LEU A 816 -0.63 -29.11 -6.53
CA LEU A 816 0.54 -28.27 -6.27
C LEU A 816 0.89 -27.37 -7.46
N THR A 817 -0.01 -27.19 -8.42
CA THR A 817 0.27 -26.40 -9.62
C THR A 817 -0.33 -25.00 -9.55
N MET A 818 0.34 -24.05 -10.20
CA MET A 818 -0.15 -22.70 -10.44
C MET A 818 -0.17 -22.45 -11.95
N ARG A 819 -1.21 -21.76 -12.40
CA ARG A 819 -1.35 -21.30 -13.78
C ARG A 819 -1.03 -19.81 -13.85
N THR A 820 0.01 -19.46 -14.59
CA THR A 820 0.50 -18.08 -14.75
C THR A 820 0.26 -17.61 -16.17
N TYR A 821 -0.41 -16.47 -16.37
CA TYR A 821 -0.40 -15.82 -17.68
C TYR A 821 0.93 -15.09 -17.89
N LEU A 822 1.64 -15.45 -18.96
CA LEU A 822 2.85 -14.76 -19.39
C LEU A 822 2.44 -13.72 -20.43
N PRO A 823 2.60 -12.40 -20.15
CA PRO A 823 2.20 -11.34 -21.07
C PRO A 823 2.79 -11.51 -22.47
N ALA A 824 2.04 -11.06 -23.47
CA ALA A 824 2.45 -11.05 -24.87
C ALA A 824 3.70 -10.17 -25.07
N SER A 825 4.88 -10.77 -24.87
CA SER A 825 6.20 -10.19 -25.11
C SER A 825 7.05 -11.18 -25.91
N THR A 826 8.29 -10.84 -26.24
CA THR A 826 9.15 -11.65 -27.11
C THR A 826 9.49 -13.04 -26.51
N GLY A 827 9.56 -13.16 -25.17
CA GLY A 827 9.74 -14.43 -24.47
C GLY A 827 9.94 -14.28 -22.95
N TRP A 828 9.91 -15.39 -22.23
CA TRP A 828 10.12 -15.50 -20.78
C TRP A 828 11.03 -16.68 -20.46
N PHE A 829 11.69 -16.64 -19.31
CA PHE A 829 12.48 -17.75 -18.78
C PHE A 829 12.01 -18.12 -17.39
N ASP A 830 11.77 -19.39 -17.11
CA ASP A 830 11.57 -19.85 -15.73
C ASP A 830 12.88 -19.62 -14.94
N PHE A 831 12.80 -18.90 -13.82
CA PHE A 831 13.99 -18.53 -13.04
C PHE A 831 14.72 -19.76 -12.47
N TRP A 832 13.98 -20.82 -12.16
CA TRP A 832 14.48 -22.00 -11.47
C TRP A 832 15.13 -22.99 -12.44
N SER A 833 14.48 -23.29 -13.56
CA SER A 833 14.98 -24.26 -14.56
C SER A 833 15.84 -23.61 -15.65
N GLY A 834 15.69 -22.30 -15.89
CA GLY A 834 16.27 -21.63 -17.05
C GLY A 834 15.57 -21.95 -18.37
N GLU A 835 14.45 -22.68 -18.34
CA GLU A 835 13.66 -23.02 -19.53
C GLU A 835 13.03 -21.77 -20.13
N LYS A 836 13.13 -21.64 -21.45
CA LYS A 836 12.51 -20.55 -22.21
C LYS A 836 11.07 -20.91 -22.57
N VAL A 837 10.14 -19.98 -22.33
CA VAL A 837 8.73 -20.12 -22.66
C VAL A 837 8.24 -18.89 -23.45
N ALA A 838 7.37 -19.11 -24.42
CA ALA A 838 6.79 -18.00 -25.20
C ALA A 838 5.76 -17.22 -24.38
N GLY A 839 5.68 -15.90 -24.60
CA GLY A 839 4.63 -15.05 -24.03
C GLY A 839 3.28 -15.17 -24.76
N GLY A 840 2.27 -14.48 -24.25
CA GLY A 840 0.91 -14.44 -24.82
C GLY A 840 0.03 -15.65 -24.47
N GLN A 841 0.49 -16.49 -23.54
CA GLN A 841 -0.16 -17.74 -23.13
C GLN A 841 -0.09 -17.94 -21.61
N SER A 842 -0.93 -18.83 -21.10
CA SER A 842 -0.81 -19.30 -19.72
C SER A 842 0.04 -20.57 -19.65
N VAL A 843 0.92 -20.63 -18.67
CA VAL A 843 1.78 -21.78 -18.38
C VAL A 843 1.40 -22.38 -17.03
N THR A 844 1.54 -23.69 -16.89
CA THR A 844 1.31 -24.39 -15.62
C THR A 844 2.64 -24.82 -15.05
N ARG A 845 2.88 -24.50 -13.78
CA ARG A 845 4.11 -24.85 -13.05
C ARG A 845 3.77 -25.57 -11.75
N GLU A 846 4.49 -26.65 -11.47
CA GLU A 846 4.48 -27.26 -10.14
C GLU A 846 5.24 -26.35 -9.16
N THR A 847 4.62 -26.08 -8.01
CA THR A 847 5.11 -25.14 -7.01
C THR A 847 5.21 -25.84 -5.66
N PRO A 848 6.20 -26.74 -5.46
CA PRO A 848 6.49 -27.25 -4.13
C PRO A 848 6.80 -26.09 -3.15
N LEU A 849 6.88 -26.37 -1.84
CA LEU A 849 6.95 -25.31 -0.83
C LEU A 849 8.08 -24.30 -1.05
N ASN A 850 9.21 -24.71 -1.63
CA ASN A 850 10.36 -23.86 -1.91
C ASN A 850 10.39 -23.23 -3.32
N VAL A 851 9.39 -23.53 -4.16
CA VAL A 851 9.27 -23.01 -5.53
C VAL A 851 7.94 -22.28 -5.68
N PHE A 852 7.98 -21.13 -6.35
CA PHE A 852 6.81 -20.38 -6.77
C PHE A 852 7.00 -19.90 -8.22
N PRO A 853 5.92 -19.54 -8.94
CA PRO A 853 6.04 -19.04 -10.30
C PRO A 853 6.83 -17.72 -10.34
N PHE A 854 8.03 -17.80 -10.91
CA PHE A 854 8.97 -16.70 -11.02
C PHE A 854 9.64 -16.79 -12.39
N TYR A 855 9.33 -15.83 -13.25
CA TYR A 855 9.80 -15.78 -14.63
C TYR A 855 10.61 -14.52 -14.87
N ILE A 856 11.63 -14.62 -15.70
CA ILE A 856 12.46 -13.49 -16.12
C ILE A 856 12.16 -13.15 -17.57
N ARG A 857 11.88 -11.88 -17.82
CA ARG A 857 11.61 -11.36 -19.16
C ARG A 857 12.83 -11.56 -20.06
N GLU A 858 12.62 -12.07 -21.27
CA GLU A 858 13.64 -12.10 -22.30
C GLU A 858 14.24 -10.70 -22.55
N GLY A 859 15.56 -10.61 -22.77
CA GLY A 859 16.23 -9.32 -22.93
C GLY A 859 16.49 -8.61 -21.60
N SER A 860 16.71 -9.38 -20.53
CA SER A 860 17.02 -8.84 -19.19
C SER A 860 18.43 -9.20 -18.74
N ILE A 861 19.02 -8.31 -17.94
CA ILE A 861 20.24 -8.58 -17.17
C ILE A 861 19.87 -8.52 -15.69
N LEU A 862 20.12 -9.60 -14.95
CA LEU A 862 19.81 -9.73 -13.54
C LEU A 862 21.11 -9.92 -12.74
N PRO A 863 21.63 -8.87 -12.08
CA PRO A 863 22.76 -9.01 -11.17
C PRO A 863 22.31 -9.57 -9.83
N LEU A 864 22.98 -10.62 -9.40
CA LEU A 864 22.78 -11.31 -8.14
C LEU A 864 24.06 -11.20 -7.30
N GLY A 865 23.94 -10.69 -6.09
CA GLY A 865 24.97 -10.72 -5.08
C GLY A 865 25.18 -12.12 -4.50
N PRO A 866 26.20 -12.27 -3.64
CA PRO A 866 26.40 -13.46 -2.83
C PRO A 866 25.32 -13.58 -1.74
N VAL A 867 25.27 -14.74 -1.09
CA VAL A 867 24.51 -14.89 0.16
C VAL A 867 25.18 -14.04 1.24
N MET A 868 24.38 -13.29 1.98
CA MET A 868 24.84 -12.35 3.00
C MET A 868 23.97 -12.45 4.26
N GLN A 869 24.53 -12.15 5.44
CA GLN A 869 23.86 -12.09 6.73
C GLN A 869 23.21 -10.74 7.03
N TYR A 870 23.66 -9.67 6.37
CA TYR A 870 23.09 -8.31 6.41
C TYR A 870 23.45 -7.57 5.11
N ALA A 871 22.67 -6.56 4.70
CA ALA A 871 22.71 -6.01 3.34
C ALA A 871 24.00 -5.25 2.97
N THR A 872 24.75 -4.83 3.98
CA THR A 872 26.03 -4.11 3.83
C THR A 872 27.25 -4.98 4.07
N GLU A 873 27.06 -6.30 4.26
CA GLU A 873 28.16 -7.25 4.29
C GLU A 873 28.95 -7.20 2.98
N GLN A 874 30.28 -7.35 3.07
CA GLN A 874 31.18 -7.32 1.93
C GLN A 874 31.98 -8.63 1.84
N PRO A 875 31.32 -9.77 1.57
CA PRO A 875 32.03 -11.02 1.40
C PRO A 875 32.92 -10.94 0.15
N ASP A 876 34.08 -11.58 0.20
CA ASP A 876 34.98 -11.74 -0.95
C ASP A 876 34.40 -12.82 -1.89
N ALA A 877 33.35 -12.44 -2.61
CA ALA A 877 32.58 -13.32 -3.48
C ALA A 877 32.11 -12.59 -4.75
N PRO A 878 31.99 -13.29 -5.89
CA PRO A 878 31.60 -12.68 -7.15
C PRO A 878 30.14 -12.20 -7.14
N TYR A 879 29.85 -11.20 -7.96
CA TYR A 879 28.49 -10.96 -8.42
C TYR A 879 28.18 -11.90 -9.58
N GLU A 880 27.09 -12.66 -9.46
CA GLU A 880 26.56 -13.46 -10.55
C GLU A 880 25.67 -12.58 -11.43
N VAL A 881 26.10 -12.30 -12.66
CA VAL A 881 25.33 -11.50 -13.62
C VAL A 881 24.69 -12.45 -14.63
N ARG A 882 23.38 -12.69 -14.46
CA ARG A 882 22.61 -13.50 -15.41
C ARG A 882 22.13 -12.66 -16.58
N ILE A 883 22.33 -13.15 -17.80
CA ILE A 883 21.92 -12.53 -19.05
C ILE A 883 20.88 -13.43 -19.70
N TYR A 884 19.64 -12.96 -19.82
CA TYR A 884 18.53 -13.72 -20.41
C TYR A 884 18.40 -13.32 -21.89
N ALA A 885 19.01 -14.12 -22.76
CA ALA A 885 19.19 -13.81 -24.18
C ALA A 885 17.89 -13.93 -24.99
N GLY A 886 17.89 -13.33 -26.18
CA GLY A 886 16.75 -13.31 -27.12
C GLY A 886 16.43 -11.89 -27.62
N ALA A 887 16.85 -10.88 -26.86
CA ALA A 887 16.88 -9.49 -27.25
C ALA A 887 18.10 -8.79 -26.66
N ASP A 888 18.41 -7.58 -27.14
CA ASP A 888 19.38 -6.69 -26.51
C ASP A 888 18.88 -6.31 -25.11
N ALA A 889 19.81 -6.14 -24.17
CA ALA A 889 19.47 -5.86 -22.79
C ALA A 889 20.40 -4.79 -22.20
N THR A 890 19.86 -3.94 -21.34
CA THR A 890 20.65 -2.93 -20.61
C THR A 890 20.26 -2.92 -19.14
N PHE A 891 21.26 -2.86 -18.27
CA PHE A 891 21.07 -2.64 -16.84
C PHE A 891 22.15 -1.70 -16.31
N THR A 892 21.79 -0.74 -15.47
CA THR A 892 22.77 0.12 -14.78
C THR A 892 22.88 -0.32 -13.34
N LEU A 893 24.06 -0.77 -12.95
CA LEU A 893 24.36 -1.09 -11.55
C LEU A 893 24.70 0.20 -10.81
N TYR A 894 24.16 0.36 -9.61
CA TYR A 894 24.37 1.49 -8.70
C TYR A 894 24.95 1.04 -7.36
N GLU A 895 25.94 1.78 -6.87
CA GLU A 895 26.54 1.62 -5.54
C GLU A 895 26.84 2.99 -4.93
N ASP A 896 26.72 3.12 -3.62
CA ASP A 896 27.10 4.30 -2.83
C ASP A 896 27.52 3.89 -1.41
N ASP A 897 27.60 4.83 -0.47
CA ASP A 897 27.99 4.59 0.92
C ASP A 897 26.94 3.85 1.78
N ASN A 898 25.79 3.52 1.21
CA ASN A 898 24.65 2.82 1.81
C ASN A 898 23.83 3.57 2.86
N GLU A 899 24.32 4.69 3.40
CA GLU A 899 23.83 5.24 4.68
C GLU A 899 23.48 6.72 4.63
N THR A 900 24.18 7.51 3.81
CA THR A 900 24.08 8.97 3.88
C THR A 900 23.43 9.57 2.64
N TYR A 901 23.04 10.83 2.74
CA TYR A 901 22.57 11.61 1.61
C TYR A 901 23.69 12.15 0.71
N ASP A 902 24.95 11.72 0.87
CA ASP A 902 26.05 12.20 0.03
C ASP A 902 25.90 11.80 -1.46
N TYR A 903 25.02 10.86 -1.79
CA TYR A 903 24.62 10.61 -3.18
C TYR A 903 24.02 11.86 -3.85
N GLU A 904 23.32 12.73 -3.10
CA GLU A 904 22.80 14.02 -3.59
C GLU A 904 23.93 14.98 -4.01
N LYS A 905 25.13 14.76 -3.47
CA LYS A 905 26.37 15.51 -3.78
C LYS A 905 27.26 14.79 -4.81
N GLY A 906 26.76 13.70 -5.40
CA GLY A 906 27.49 12.90 -6.39
C GLY A 906 28.38 11.80 -5.82
N ALA A 907 28.31 11.50 -4.51
CA ALA A 907 29.07 10.40 -3.89
C ALA A 907 28.38 9.05 -4.11
N TYR A 908 28.37 8.61 -5.35
CA TYR A 908 27.90 7.29 -5.77
C TYR A 908 28.69 6.85 -7.01
N SER A 909 28.53 5.59 -7.41
CA SER A 909 29.06 5.09 -8.67
C SER A 909 28.02 4.32 -9.46
N THR A 910 28.13 4.38 -10.79
CA THR A 910 27.32 3.58 -11.71
C THR A 910 28.17 2.98 -12.82
N TYR A 911 27.74 1.84 -13.35
CA TYR A 911 28.25 1.31 -14.62
C TYR A 911 27.16 0.53 -15.36
N ALA A 912 27.16 0.66 -16.69
CA ALA A 912 26.17 0.03 -17.55
C ALA A 912 26.64 -1.36 -17.99
N LEU A 913 25.75 -2.35 -17.89
CA LEU A 913 25.87 -3.66 -18.48
C LEU A 913 24.99 -3.67 -19.73
N ASN A 914 25.59 -3.84 -20.91
CA ASN A 914 24.88 -3.82 -22.18
C ASN A 914 25.12 -5.13 -22.91
N TRP A 915 24.09 -5.94 -23.05
CA TRP A 915 24.11 -7.17 -23.83
C TRP A 915 23.65 -6.88 -25.26
N SER A 916 24.45 -7.30 -26.23
CA SER A 916 24.01 -7.37 -27.63
C SER A 916 23.74 -8.82 -28.00
N HIS A 917 22.51 -9.10 -28.41
CA HIS A 917 22.09 -10.43 -28.82
C HIS A 917 22.74 -10.84 -30.15
N ALA A 918 22.81 -9.92 -31.11
CA ALA A 918 23.37 -10.19 -32.45
C ALA A 918 24.86 -10.61 -32.40
N THR A 919 25.65 -9.95 -31.55
CA THR A 919 27.07 -10.29 -31.38
C THR A 919 27.30 -11.31 -30.28
N GLN A 920 26.28 -11.66 -29.49
CA GLN A 920 26.37 -12.45 -28.26
C GLN A 920 27.49 -11.95 -27.34
N SER A 921 27.52 -10.64 -27.07
CA SER A 921 28.57 -10.04 -26.25
C SER A 921 28.00 -9.13 -25.17
N LEU A 922 28.58 -9.18 -23.97
CA LEU A 922 28.32 -8.24 -22.89
C LEU A 922 29.39 -7.14 -22.90
N SER A 923 28.96 -5.89 -23.04
CA SER A 923 29.79 -4.70 -22.82
C SER A 923 29.56 -4.16 -21.41
N ILE A 924 30.62 -4.13 -20.60
CA ILE A 924 30.65 -3.49 -19.29
C ILE A 924 31.22 -2.08 -19.49
N GLY A 925 30.40 -1.06 -19.24
CA GLY A 925 30.80 0.34 -19.35
C GLY A 925 31.82 0.74 -18.30
N ALA A 926 32.61 1.78 -18.58
CA ALA A 926 33.49 2.36 -17.57
C ALA A 926 32.68 2.91 -16.37
N ARG A 927 33.21 2.74 -15.16
CA ARG A 927 32.61 3.24 -13.93
C ARG A 927 32.57 4.75 -13.93
N LYS A 928 31.39 5.30 -13.62
CA LYS A 928 31.15 6.73 -13.45
C LYS A 928 30.91 7.05 -11.99
N GLY A 929 31.59 8.06 -11.45
CA GLY A 929 31.46 8.45 -10.05
C GLY A 929 32.36 7.63 -9.11
N ARG A 930 32.36 8.03 -7.83
CA ARG A 930 33.15 7.43 -6.74
C ARG A 930 32.53 7.80 -5.40
N PHE A 931 32.78 6.99 -4.38
CA PHE A 931 32.38 7.27 -3.01
C PHE A 931 33.36 6.62 -2.01
N PRO A 932 33.43 7.09 -0.75
CA PRO A 932 34.27 6.48 0.28
C PRO A 932 33.89 5.02 0.53
N GLY A 933 34.88 4.13 0.61
CA GLY A 933 34.65 2.69 0.84
C GLY A 933 34.20 1.90 -0.40
N MET A 934 34.20 2.50 -1.59
CA MET A 934 33.88 1.81 -2.84
C MET A 934 34.83 0.64 -3.13
N VAL A 935 34.27 -0.53 -3.45
CA VAL A 935 35.01 -1.72 -3.88
C VAL A 935 35.74 -1.42 -5.20
N GLN A 936 37.07 -1.45 -5.18
CA GLN A 936 37.88 -1.06 -6.35
C GLN A 936 37.86 -2.13 -7.44
N LYS A 937 37.90 -3.41 -7.07
CA LYS A 937 37.93 -4.55 -8.00
C LYS A 937 36.92 -5.59 -7.53
N ARG A 938 36.10 -6.11 -8.46
CA ARG A 938 35.07 -7.13 -8.17
C ARG A 938 35.10 -8.20 -9.24
N GLU A 939 35.01 -9.47 -8.85
CA GLU A 939 34.75 -10.54 -9.80
C GLU A 939 33.27 -10.54 -10.22
N LEU A 940 33.03 -10.57 -11.52
CA LEU A 940 31.73 -10.77 -12.14
C LEU A 940 31.70 -12.17 -12.75
N ARG A 941 30.87 -13.05 -12.21
CA ARG A 941 30.53 -14.34 -12.81
C ARG A 941 29.36 -14.14 -13.75
N LEU A 942 29.65 -14.07 -15.04
CA LEU A 942 28.65 -13.88 -16.09
C LEU A 942 28.04 -15.23 -16.48
N VAL A 943 26.71 -15.30 -16.52
CA VAL A 943 25.95 -16.51 -16.84
C VAL A 943 24.97 -16.18 -17.97
N LEU A 944 25.11 -16.84 -19.11
CA LEU A 944 24.23 -16.67 -20.26
C LEU A 944 23.12 -17.73 -20.21
N ILE A 945 21.87 -17.26 -20.09
CA ILE A 945 20.66 -18.07 -20.12
C ILE A 945 20.02 -17.92 -21.51
N ASP A 946 20.19 -18.94 -22.35
CA ASP A 946 19.76 -18.95 -23.76
C ASP A 946 19.10 -20.28 -24.19
N GLY A 947 18.69 -21.10 -23.22
CA GLY A 947 18.09 -22.42 -23.42
C GLY A 947 19.10 -23.58 -23.41
N GLN A 948 20.41 -23.32 -23.31
CA GLN A 948 21.42 -24.38 -23.11
C GLN A 948 21.50 -24.82 -21.64
N ASN A 949 21.68 -26.12 -21.40
CA ASN A 949 21.89 -26.71 -20.09
C ASN A 949 23.11 -27.65 -20.10
N PRO A 950 24.17 -27.38 -19.32
CA PRO A 950 24.35 -26.24 -18.41
C PRO A 950 24.52 -24.90 -19.16
N PRO A 951 24.19 -23.75 -18.53
CA PRO A 951 24.36 -22.44 -19.14
C PRO A 951 25.84 -22.09 -19.34
N ARG A 952 26.14 -21.30 -20.38
CA ARG A 952 27.51 -20.83 -20.66
C ARG A 952 27.91 -19.79 -19.62
N THR A 953 29.14 -19.90 -19.11
CA THR A 953 29.64 -18.99 -18.07
C THR A 953 31.02 -18.42 -18.40
N ARG A 954 31.30 -17.22 -17.88
CA ARG A 954 32.61 -16.56 -17.92
C ARG A 954 32.84 -15.78 -16.62
N SER A 955 34.08 -15.72 -16.16
CA SER A 955 34.48 -14.80 -15.09
C SER A 955 35.24 -13.60 -15.64
N HIS A 956 35.05 -12.45 -15.03
CA HIS A 956 35.78 -11.23 -15.34
C HIS A 956 36.01 -10.41 -14.07
N PHE A 957 37.26 -10.01 -13.84
CA PHE A 957 37.57 -9.05 -12.77
C PHE A 957 37.40 -7.63 -13.28
N TYR A 958 36.32 -6.98 -12.85
CA TYR A 958 36.04 -5.60 -13.18
C TYR A 958 36.75 -4.65 -12.21
N ASP A 959 37.56 -3.75 -12.75
CA ASP A 959 38.35 -2.74 -12.02
C ASP A 959 37.87 -1.31 -12.30
N GLY A 960 36.73 -1.15 -12.98
CA GLY A 960 36.18 0.14 -13.38
C GLY A 960 36.46 0.53 -14.84
N GLN A 961 37.33 -0.20 -15.55
CA GLN A 961 37.60 0.03 -16.96
C GLN A 961 36.56 -0.65 -17.86
N LYS A 962 36.32 -0.06 -19.04
CA LYS A 962 35.40 -0.65 -20.02
C LYS A 962 35.92 -2.03 -20.46
N ALA A 963 35.03 -3.02 -20.53
CA ALA A 963 35.34 -4.35 -21.02
C ALA A 963 34.25 -4.85 -21.99
N VAL A 964 34.62 -5.73 -22.92
CA VAL A 964 33.69 -6.43 -23.82
C VAL A 964 34.01 -7.91 -23.79
N LEU A 965 33.01 -8.73 -23.51
CA LEU A 965 33.15 -10.17 -23.32
C LEU A 965 32.21 -10.90 -24.29
N SER A 966 32.79 -11.63 -25.24
CA SER A 966 32.06 -12.42 -26.22
C SER A 966 31.71 -13.80 -25.68
N PHE A 967 30.47 -14.23 -25.88
CA PHE A 967 30.03 -15.61 -25.65
C PHE A 967 30.05 -16.47 -26.92
N LYS A 968 30.39 -15.90 -28.09
CA LYS A 968 30.69 -16.70 -29.28
C LYS A 968 31.94 -17.53 -29.01
N GLY A 969 31.78 -18.85 -29.14
CA GLY A 969 32.85 -19.85 -29.17
C GLY A 969 32.93 -20.42 -30.58
#